data_AF-A0A7I7SC08-F1
#
_entry.id   AF-A0A7I7SC08-F1
#
_cell.length_a   1.000
_cell.length_b   1.000
_cell.length_c   1.000
_cell.angle_alpha   90.00
_cell.angle_beta   90.00
_cell.angle_gamma   90.00
#
_symmetry.space_group_name_H-M   'P 1'
#
loop_
_entity.id
_entity.type
_entity.pdbx_description
1 polymer ?
#
loop_
_entity_poly.entity_id
_entity_poly.type
_entity_poly.pdbx_seq_one_letter_code
_entity_poly.pdbx_strand_id
1 'polypeptide(L)'
;MVAHSSVPPLTVWLGKAMYTFLPGREVTIGRSEQCDVVLDAPGVAALVSRVHVVARVEDNRWVAVDQSRNGIFVDGRRVPGGPVADGQVIALGAANGPKLRFRVTAPSAAPRRRPAPPVPTGAPSGPMSAPPPAAARPAPAAPQTVIARVRPQDRAEAPGTAERFTGAVRRLMPPPLTAPPEGATTVGRLETNTIVVDDALASRVHATVTTSAAGLEIIDNRSSNGTFVNGQRVDRTVLHDDDVVTIGNTDLVVADGTLVPRPLAPQLSGLQVFGLGLTIDSSSLISDVSFAARPGSLTAVIGPSGAGKSTLSKLVGGAVAPSAGLVAFDGHDVHAEYASMRSRIGMVPQDDVVHRQLTVDQALRYAAELRLPPDTSAQDRQRVVDKVLDELELTAHKAKRIDKLSGGQRKRVSVAMELLTGPSLLILDEPTSGLDPALDRQVMTMLRQLADAGRVVLVVTHSLTYLTMCDQVLLLAPGGKTAFAGPPERIEAEMGTTDWADIFSQISTDPDGAHQSYLAQHPAAVAPARPALEQNPLGSPPSTSLTRQLLTVGRRQMRLIAADRGYFVFLALLPFVLGVLSLVVPGSAGLGRAAVNTPSEPMQILVLLNIAVVFLGTALTIRDLIGERAIFQREQAVGLSASAYLAAKIVVYSVAAAIQTAIVTAIVVIGKRPPDYGGALLGDGTTRAVIELYLALAATAIVSAIVGLALSSLARSTEQVLPMLVGVVMMSMVFAGGLVPVTGRVGLDQVSWLVPARWGYAATAATVDLRNAAGRAFTDDVLWHHEARWWLLDMAVLAVMALLWTGYVRWRLRLTAMARSQGAPAGGGRGAQRRALAISAVVVVAVLGAVGYAFWRGLPDRSRAPEPENLVEASGDLDRLLLDAAAVAPVVGAQDLVADEVEGPFVGDNVVPERCTAAVTVGAARTYKGYPFTGMAGRKLHEQDPPWAHQVVQSVAAFRSADDAQDFRQRQQKAWSRCDGKTVTVTAADGTSTTAVAGEAGADATMLTVSTTDTEQPDRVCRHAMTVQANVVIDVSACGVGLAEDAATRLATTIADGVG
;
A
#
# COMPACT_ATOMS: atom_id res chain seq x y z
N MET A 1 -34.79 -32.45 17.88
CA MET A 1 -36.00 -32.54 17.03
C MET A 1 -35.99 -31.36 16.07
N VAL A 2 -35.54 -31.57 14.83
CA VAL A 2 -35.63 -30.57 13.75
C VAL A 2 -36.83 -30.97 12.91
N ALA A 3 -37.78 -30.05 12.72
CA ALA A 3 -38.98 -30.31 11.94
C ALA A 3 -38.60 -30.59 10.47
N HIS A 4 -38.93 -31.78 9.97
CA HIS A 4 -38.87 -32.06 8.54
C HIS A 4 -39.88 -31.17 7.83
N SER A 5 -39.40 -30.21 7.01
CA SER A 5 -40.28 -29.46 6.12
C SER A 5 -40.90 -30.41 5.10
N SER A 6 -42.23 -30.53 5.09
CA SER A 6 -42.99 -31.37 4.15
C SER A 6 -43.02 -30.86 2.70
N VAL A 7 -42.21 -29.85 2.37
CA VAL A 7 -42.22 -29.21 1.04
C VAL A 7 -41.35 -30.01 0.07
N PRO A 8 -41.85 -30.39 -1.12
CA PRO A 8 -41.04 -31.07 -2.13
C PRO A 8 -39.90 -30.17 -2.63
N PRO A 9 -38.78 -30.74 -3.11
CA PRO A 9 -37.75 -29.97 -3.80
C PRO A 9 -38.33 -29.27 -5.04
N LEU A 10 -37.87 -28.05 -5.30
CA LEU A 10 -38.20 -27.29 -6.51
C LEU A 10 -37.24 -27.68 -7.62
N THR A 11 -37.76 -28.16 -8.74
CA THR A 11 -36.96 -28.34 -9.95
C THR A 11 -37.32 -27.27 -10.99
N VAL A 12 -36.30 -26.60 -11.53
CA VAL A 12 -36.43 -25.53 -12.53
C VAL A 12 -35.72 -25.96 -13.80
N TRP A 13 -36.40 -25.89 -14.95
CA TRP A 13 -35.80 -26.09 -16.26
C TRP A 13 -35.60 -24.77 -17.00
N LEU A 14 -34.40 -24.62 -17.56
CA LEU A 14 -34.05 -23.59 -18.53
C LEU A 14 -33.61 -24.28 -19.83
N GLY A 15 -34.53 -24.40 -20.79
CA GLY A 15 -34.28 -25.21 -21.99
C GLY A 15 -34.04 -26.68 -21.64
N LYS A 16 -32.84 -27.20 -21.90
CA LYS A 16 -32.42 -28.56 -21.55
C LYS A 16 -31.73 -28.67 -20.18
N ALA A 17 -31.33 -27.55 -19.58
CA ALA A 17 -30.67 -27.55 -18.27
C ALA A 17 -31.70 -27.69 -17.15
N MET A 18 -31.37 -28.47 -16.12
CA MET A 18 -32.23 -28.78 -14.99
C MET A 18 -31.51 -28.44 -13.68
N TYR A 19 -32.19 -27.71 -12.79
CA TYR A 19 -31.68 -27.30 -11.49
C TYR A 19 -32.66 -27.74 -10.41
N THR A 20 -32.19 -28.44 -9.37
CA THR A 20 -33.04 -28.93 -8.27
C THR A 20 -32.60 -28.30 -6.95
N PHE A 21 -33.57 -27.75 -6.21
CA PHE A 21 -33.35 -27.01 -4.98
C PHE A 21 -34.16 -27.63 -3.84
N LEU A 22 -33.48 -27.92 -2.73
CA LEU A 22 -34.15 -28.36 -1.50
C LEU A 22 -34.84 -27.18 -0.80
N PRO A 23 -35.96 -27.41 -0.10
CA PRO A 23 -36.57 -26.38 0.73
C PRO A 23 -35.61 -25.94 1.85
N GLY A 24 -35.55 -24.64 2.15
CA GLY A 24 -34.74 -24.10 3.27
C GLY A 24 -33.89 -22.87 2.95
N ARG A 25 -33.75 -22.48 1.68
CA ARG A 25 -33.16 -21.19 1.28
C ARG A 25 -33.90 -20.58 0.09
N GLU A 26 -33.81 -19.27 -0.08
CA GLU A 26 -34.32 -18.57 -1.26
C GLU A 26 -33.47 -18.96 -2.49
N VAL A 27 -34.14 -19.19 -3.62
CA VAL A 27 -33.54 -19.54 -4.91
C VAL A 27 -33.67 -18.34 -5.84
N THR A 28 -32.54 -17.82 -6.30
CA THR A 28 -32.46 -16.61 -7.13
C THR A 28 -32.29 -16.96 -8.61
N ILE A 29 -33.04 -16.30 -9.48
CA ILE A 29 -33.03 -16.55 -10.94
C ILE A 29 -32.87 -15.23 -11.67
N GLY A 30 -31.89 -15.11 -12.57
CA GLY A 30 -31.64 -13.86 -13.30
C GLY A 30 -30.41 -13.92 -14.21
N ARG A 31 -29.98 -12.76 -14.73
CA ARG A 31 -28.80 -12.68 -15.61
C ARG A 31 -27.47 -12.48 -14.88
N SER A 32 -27.50 -12.24 -13.57
CA SER A 32 -26.27 -12.13 -12.77
C SER A 32 -25.63 -13.49 -12.60
N GLU A 33 -24.30 -13.58 -12.71
CA GLU A 33 -23.54 -14.80 -12.39
C GLU A 33 -23.69 -15.23 -10.91
N GLN A 34 -24.23 -14.36 -10.06
CA GLN A 34 -24.49 -14.63 -8.65
C GLN A 34 -25.86 -15.31 -8.40
N CYS A 35 -26.69 -15.50 -9.43
CA CYS A 35 -27.98 -16.17 -9.29
C CYS A 35 -27.83 -17.70 -9.27
N ASP A 36 -28.69 -18.39 -8.53
CA ASP A 36 -28.73 -19.86 -8.49
C ASP A 36 -29.10 -20.48 -9.86
N VAL A 37 -29.95 -19.80 -10.64
CA VAL A 37 -30.22 -20.12 -12.05
C VAL A 37 -29.85 -18.91 -12.91
N VAL A 38 -28.78 -19.04 -13.70
CA VAL A 38 -28.25 -17.97 -14.55
C VAL A 38 -28.80 -18.09 -15.97
N LEU A 39 -29.38 -16.99 -16.48
CA LEU A 39 -29.79 -16.88 -17.87
C LEU A 39 -28.73 -16.12 -18.69
N ASP A 40 -27.86 -16.88 -19.35
CA ASP A 40 -26.85 -16.37 -20.27
C ASP A 40 -27.12 -16.84 -21.70
N ALA A 41 -27.91 -16.06 -22.44
CA ALA A 41 -28.14 -16.28 -23.87
C ALA A 41 -28.12 -14.95 -24.65
N PRO A 42 -27.58 -14.93 -25.89
CA PRO A 42 -27.53 -13.72 -26.71
C PRO A 42 -28.93 -13.13 -26.91
N GLY A 43 -29.10 -11.84 -26.57
CA GLY A 43 -30.38 -11.12 -26.67
C GLY A 43 -31.23 -11.11 -25.39
N VAL A 44 -30.90 -11.92 -24.37
CA VAL A 44 -31.65 -12.00 -23.10
C VAL A 44 -31.28 -10.89 -22.10
N ALA A 45 -30.08 -10.31 -22.24
CA ALA A 45 -29.54 -9.32 -21.31
C ALA A 45 -30.35 -8.02 -21.19
N ALA A 46 -31.11 -7.65 -22.23
CA ALA A 46 -31.97 -6.46 -22.23
C ALA A 46 -33.33 -6.71 -21.53
N LEU A 47 -33.81 -7.96 -21.57
CA LEU A 47 -35.13 -8.34 -21.05
C LEU A 47 -35.08 -8.80 -19.58
N VAL A 48 -33.97 -9.39 -19.15
CA VAL A 48 -33.86 -10.03 -17.82
C VAL A 48 -33.04 -9.17 -16.84
N SER A 49 -33.60 -8.87 -15.66
CA SER A 49 -32.92 -8.16 -14.56
C SER A 49 -31.81 -9.01 -13.91
N ARG A 50 -30.86 -8.35 -13.22
CA ARG A 50 -29.71 -9.03 -12.57
C ARG A 50 -30.17 -10.17 -11.65
N VAL A 51 -31.10 -9.86 -10.75
CA VAL A 51 -32.01 -10.83 -10.12
C VAL A 51 -33.39 -10.54 -10.69
N HIS A 52 -34.07 -11.55 -11.20
CA HIS A 52 -35.37 -11.39 -11.87
C HIS A 52 -36.48 -12.04 -11.06
N VAL A 53 -36.26 -13.27 -10.59
CA VAL A 53 -37.22 -14.02 -9.77
C VAL A 53 -36.51 -14.54 -8.54
N VAL A 54 -37.19 -14.47 -7.40
CA VAL A 54 -36.79 -15.14 -6.17
C VAL A 54 -37.85 -16.16 -5.82
N ALA A 55 -37.51 -17.44 -5.89
CA ALA A 55 -38.38 -18.53 -5.45
C ALA A 55 -38.06 -18.86 -3.99
N ARG A 56 -39.06 -18.84 -3.12
CA ARG A 56 -38.90 -19.11 -1.69
C ARG A 56 -40.08 -19.90 -1.15
N VAL A 57 -39.92 -20.50 0.01
CA VAL A 57 -41.00 -21.25 0.67
C VAL A 57 -41.80 -20.31 1.56
N GLU A 58 -43.09 -20.16 1.26
CA GLU A 58 -44.08 -19.46 2.09
C GLU A 58 -45.28 -20.40 2.27
N ASP A 59 -45.86 -20.46 3.47
CA ASP A 59 -47.02 -21.32 3.78
C ASP A 59 -46.88 -22.78 3.30
N ASN A 60 -45.69 -23.38 3.49
CA ASN A 60 -45.40 -24.77 3.12
C ASN A 60 -45.54 -25.08 1.60
N ARG A 61 -45.38 -24.06 0.74
CA ARG A 61 -45.36 -24.17 -0.74
C ARG A 61 -44.30 -23.24 -1.33
N TRP A 62 -43.84 -23.52 -2.54
CA TRP A 62 -42.95 -22.62 -3.26
C TRP A 62 -43.73 -21.43 -3.83
N VAL A 63 -43.21 -20.23 -3.64
CA VAL A 63 -43.73 -18.97 -4.17
C VAL A 63 -42.63 -18.29 -4.96
N ALA A 64 -42.92 -17.90 -6.20
CA ALA A 64 -42.03 -17.11 -7.04
C ALA A 64 -42.39 -15.63 -6.89
N VAL A 65 -41.41 -14.80 -6.52
CA VAL A 65 -41.56 -13.35 -6.32
C VAL A 65 -40.81 -12.61 -7.42
N ASP A 66 -41.48 -11.66 -8.07
CA ASP A 66 -40.87 -10.79 -9.08
C ASP A 66 -39.95 -9.75 -8.40
N GLN A 67 -38.67 -9.75 -8.76
CA GLN A 67 -37.68 -8.76 -8.33
C GLN A 67 -37.14 -7.94 -9.53
N SER A 68 -37.83 -8.01 -10.66
CA SER A 68 -37.37 -7.46 -11.92
C SER A 68 -38.01 -6.11 -12.26
N ARG A 69 -37.34 -5.36 -13.15
CA ARG A 69 -37.92 -4.13 -13.74
C ARG A 69 -39.01 -4.43 -14.79
N ASN A 70 -38.87 -5.55 -15.49
CA ASN A 70 -39.64 -5.84 -16.71
C ASN A 70 -40.82 -6.80 -16.48
N GLY A 71 -40.94 -7.38 -15.28
CA GLY A 71 -42.06 -8.25 -14.94
C GLY A 71 -41.81 -9.73 -15.19
N ILE A 72 -42.48 -10.57 -14.41
CA ILE A 72 -42.71 -11.97 -14.76
C ILE A 72 -44.10 -12.16 -15.39
N PHE A 73 -44.23 -13.13 -16.29
CA PHE A 73 -45.44 -13.42 -17.03
C PHE A 73 -45.85 -14.88 -16.90
N VAL A 74 -47.11 -15.12 -16.54
CA VAL A 74 -47.73 -16.44 -16.49
C VAL A 74 -48.90 -16.42 -17.47
N ASP A 75 -48.95 -17.40 -18.38
CA ASP A 75 -49.96 -17.49 -19.44
C ASP A 75 -50.14 -16.19 -20.25
N GLY A 76 -49.03 -15.49 -20.49
CA GLY A 76 -48.99 -14.24 -21.24
C GLY A 76 -49.43 -12.99 -20.47
N ARG A 77 -49.86 -13.11 -19.21
CA ARG A 77 -50.24 -11.98 -18.35
C ARG A 77 -49.13 -11.68 -17.34
N ARG A 78 -48.84 -10.39 -17.12
CA ARG A 78 -47.87 -9.97 -16.11
C ARG A 78 -48.43 -10.23 -14.72
N VAL A 79 -47.64 -10.86 -13.85
CA VAL A 79 -48.02 -11.14 -12.45
C VAL A 79 -46.95 -10.60 -11.50
N PRO A 80 -47.30 -10.12 -10.29
CA PRO A 80 -46.32 -9.61 -9.32
C PRO A 80 -45.53 -10.72 -8.59
N GLY A 81 -45.95 -11.97 -8.76
CA GLY A 81 -45.49 -13.12 -7.99
C GLY A 81 -46.67 -14.04 -7.67
N GLY A 82 -46.38 -15.25 -7.17
CA GLY A 82 -47.41 -16.19 -6.77
C GLY A 82 -46.89 -17.61 -6.49
N PRO A 83 -47.76 -18.48 -5.94
CA PRO A 83 -47.42 -19.87 -5.69
C PRO A 83 -47.05 -20.58 -7.00
N VAL A 84 -45.99 -21.39 -6.94
CA VAL A 84 -45.49 -22.16 -8.07
C VAL A 84 -46.20 -23.51 -8.09
N ALA A 85 -47.05 -23.72 -9.10
CA ALA A 85 -47.71 -25.00 -9.34
C ALA A 85 -46.78 -26.01 -10.03
N ASP A 86 -47.12 -27.30 -9.94
CA ASP A 86 -46.40 -28.34 -10.66
C ASP A 86 -46.56 -28.17 -12.19
N GLY A 87 -45.44 -28.15 -12.91
CA GLY A 87 -45.41 -27.92 -14.35
C GLY A 87 -45.58 -26.46 -14.78
N GLN A 88 -45.69 -25.52 -13.84
CA GLN A 88 -45.90 -24.08 -14.11
C GLN A 88 -44.81 -23.51 -15.01
N VAL A 89 -45.19 -22.73 -16.01
CA VAL A 89 -44.26 -22.00 -16.88
C VAL A 89 -44.33 -20.51 -16.57
N ILE A 90 -43.17 -19.88 -16.35
CA ILE A 90 -43.03 -18.44 -16.12
C ILE A 90 -42.10 -17.88 -17.19
N ALA A 91 -42.55 -16.87 -17.94
CA ALA A 91 -41.74 -16.11 -18.89
C ALA A 91 -41.17 -14.85 -18.22
N LEU A 92 -39.91 -14.52 -18.52
CA LEU A 92 -39.20 -13.40 -17.89
C LEU A 92 -39.12 -12.18 -18.80
N GLY A 93 -39.43 -10.99 -18.26
CA GLY A 93 -39.25 -9.68 -18.89
C GLY A 93 -40.22 -9.32 -20.02
N ALA A 94 -40.84 -10.31 -20.66
CA ALA A 94 -41.93 -10.14 -21.63
C ALA A 94 -42.72 -11.45 -21.75
N ALA A 95 -43.96 -11.39 -22.26
CA ALA A 95 -44.78 -12.59 -22.48
C ALA A 95 -44.14 -13.62 -23.44
N ASN A 96 -43.28 -13.14 -24.36
CA ASN A 96 -42.48 -13.96 -25.28
C ASN A 96 -41.01 -14.11 -24.85
N GLY A 97 -40.66 -13.70 -23.63
CA GLY A 97 -39.31 -13.80 -23.09
C GLY A 97 -38.89 -15.24 -22.74
N PRO A 98 -37.68 -15.42 -22.18
CA PRO A 98 -37.19 -16.74 -21.77
C PRO A 98 -38.16 -17.42 -20.79
N LYS A 99 -38.48 -18.69 -21.07
CA LYS A 99 -39.45 -19.48 -20.30
C LYS A 99 -38.73 -20.43 -19.35
N LEU A 100 -39.13 -20.38 -18.08
CA LEU A 100 -38.72 -21.31 -17.05
C LEU A 100 -39.88 -22.24 -16.74
N ARG A 101 -39.63 -23.54 -16.70
CA ARG A 101 -40.61 -24.53 -16.23
C ARG A 101 -40.28 -24.95 -14.82
N PHE A 102 -41.27 -25.02 -13.94
CA PHE A 102 -41.11 -25.41 -12.55
C PHE A 102 -41.83 -26.74 -12.30
N ARG A 103 -41.30 -27.56 -11.39
CA ARG A 103 -41.91 -28.80 -10.89
C ARG A 103 -41.73 -28.88 -9.38
N VAL A 104 -42.79 -29.29 -8.69
CA VAL A 104 -42.88 -29.35 -7.21
C VAL A 104 -43.53 -30.69 -6.81
N THR A 105 -42.99 -31.80 -7.32
CA THR A 105 -43.48 -33.16 -7.06
C THR A 105 -42.36 -34.06 -6.52
N ALA A 106 -42.69 -34.89 -5.53
CA ALA A 106 -41.79 -35.94 -5.04
C ALA A 106 -41.64 -37.04 -6.12
N PRO A 107 -40.45 -37.63 -6.31
CA PRO A 107 -40.27 -38.73 -7.25
C PRO A 107 -41.14 -39.94 -6.85
N SER A 108 -41.93 -40.42 -7.81
CA SER A 108 -42.81 -41.59 -7.65
C SER A 108 -41.99 -42.86 -7.39
N ALA A 109 -42.33 -43.61 -6.35
CA ALA A 109 -41.72 -44.89 -6.02
C ALA A 109 -41.97 -45.93 -7.12
N ALA A 110 -40.90 -46.58 -7.58
CA ALA A 110 -40.94 -47.71 -8.49
C ALA A 110 -41.60 -48.95 -7.83
N PRO A 111 -42.23 -49.87 -8.60
CA PRO A 111 -43.12 -50.90 -8.06
C PRO A 111 -42.37 -51.99 -7.29
N ARG A 112 -42.93 -52.36 -6.13
CA ARG A 112 -42.46 -53.42 -5.22
C ARG A 112 -42.39 -54.78 -5.91
N ARG A 113 -41.20 -55.40 -5.92
CA ARG A 113 -41.03 -56.84 -6.19
C ARG A 113 -41.54 -57.67 -4.99
N ARG A 114 -42.18 -58.80 -5.31
CA ARG A 114 -42.75 -59.80 -4.38
C ARG A 114 -41.70 -60.44 -3.46
N PRO A 115 -42.07 -60.89 -2.25
CA PRO A 115 -41.17 -61.62 -1.36
C PRO A 115 -41.02 -63.09 -1.78
N ALA A 116 -39.80 -63.62 -1.64
CA ALA A 116 -39.48 -65.05 -1.77
C ALA A 116 -39.49 -65.75 -0.39
N PRO A 117 -39.64 -67.08 -0.32
CA PRO A 117 -39.92 -67.84 0.91
C PRO A 117 -38.64 -68.16 1.75
N PRO A 118 -38.80 -68.71 2.98
CA PRO A 118 -37.72 -68.79 3.96
C PRO A 118 -36.74 -69.95 3.71
N VAL A 119 -35.51 -69.73 4.14
CA VAL A 119 -34.38 -70.69 4.13
C VAL A 119 -34.45 -71.60 5.37
N PRO A 120 -34.21 -72.92 5.26
CA PRO A 120 -34.00 -73.79 6.42
C PRO A 120 -32.52 -73.93 6.80
N THR A 121 -32.32 -74.15 8.09
CA THR A 121 -31.08 -74.45 8.83
C THR A 121 -30.38 -75.74 8.41
N GLY A 122 -29.03 -75.76 8.42
CA GLY A 122 -28.23 -76.98 8.49
C GLY A 122 -26.73 -76.80 8.22
N ALA A 123 -25.89 -77.20 9.17
CA ALA A 123 -24.47 -77.57 9.02
C ALA A 123 -24.33 -79.09 9.37
N PRO A 124 -23.16 -79.78 9.33
CA PRO A 124 -21.78 -79.44 8.89
C PRO A 124 -21.05 -80.56 8.08
N SER A 125 -19.71 -80.43 7.92
CA SER A 125 -18.68 -81.41 7.43
C SER A 125 -18.54 -81.53 5.89
N GLY A 126 -17.38 -81.64 5.24
CA GLY A 126 -15.97 -81.96 5.53
C GLY A 126 -15.20 -81.95 4.17
N PRO A 127 -13.89 -82.28 4.11
CA PRO A 127 -12.89 -81.51 3.35
C PRO A 127 -12.52 -82.05 1.95
N MET A 128 -12.01 -81.16 1.07
CA MET A 128 -11.22 -81.59 -0.09
C MET A 128 -10.19 -80.53 -0.54
N SER A 129 -8.98 -81.01 -0.75
CA SER A 129 -7.71 -80.35 -1.09
C SER A 129 -7.55 -80.03 -2.58
N ALA A 130 -6.88 -78.92 -2.92
CA ALA A 130 -6.30 -78.64 -4.25
C ALA A 130 -5.18 -77.55 -4.15
N PRO A 131 -4.26 -77.40 -5.13
CA PRO A 131 -2.80 -77.27 -4.95
C PRO A 131 -2.25 -75.83 -4.96
N PRO A 132 -0.94 -75.61 -4.69
CA PRO A 132 -0.36 -74.27 -4.61
C PRO A 132 -0.21 -73.63 -6.00
N PRO A 133 -0.39 -72.29 -6.13
CA PRO A 133 -0.11 -71.62 -7.39
C PRO A 133 1.39 -71.40 -7.58
N ALA A 134 1.80 -71.55 -8.84
CA ALA A 134 3.15 -71.44 -9.35
C ALA A 134 3.76 -70.06 -9.17
N ALA A 135 5.09 -70.06 -9.03
CA ALA A 135 5.95 -68.87 -8.96
C ALA A 135 5.72 -67.92 -10.15
N ALA A 136 5.36 -66.67 -9.83
CA ALA A 136 5.33 -65.59 -10.79
C ALA A 136 6.76 -65.17 -11.17
N ARG A 137 7.00 -65.07 -12.47
CA ARG A 137 8.24 -64.54 -13.08
C ARG A 137 8.45 -63.07 -12.65
N PRO A 138 9.69 -62.60 -12.50
CA PRO A 138 9.97 -61.20 -12.20
C PRO A 138 9.52 -60.33 -13.39
N ALA A 139 8.76 -59.28 -13.07
CA ALA A 139 8.42 -58.20 -14.00
C ALA A 139 9.69 -57.42 -14.40
N PRO A 140 9.75 -56.85 -15.62
CA PRO A 140 10.91 -56.08 -16.06
C PRO A 140 11.09 -54.84 -15.18
N ALA A 141 12.35 -54.55 -14.86
CA ALA A 141 12.75 -53.40 -14.05
C ALA A 141 12.13 -52.09 -14.57
N ALA A 142 11.56 -51.30 -13.66
CA ALA A 142 11.17 -49.93 -13.92
C ALA A 142 12.39 -49.08 -14.35
N PRO A 143 12.23 -48.10 -15.25
CA PRO A 143 13.33 -47.25 -15.70
C PRO A 143 13.85 -46.43 -14.51
N GLN A 144 15.14 -46.61 -14.20
CA GLN A 144 15.87 -45.83 -13.21
C GLN A 144 15.93 -44.36 -13.67
N THR A 145 15.30 -43.46 -12.92
CA THR A 145 15.61 -42.03 -12.98
C THR A 145 17.05 -41.84 -12.53
N VAL A 146 17.91 -41.45 -13.48
CA VAL A 146 19.34 -41.23 -13.26
C VAL A 146 19.51 -39.97 -12.42
N ILE A 147 19.73 -40.14 -11.11
CA ILE A 147 20.04 -39.05 -10.17
C ILE A 147 21.28 -39.49 -9.39
N ALA A 148 22.35 -38.70 -9.53
CA ALA A 148 23.74 -38.94 -9.10
C ALA A 148 24.54 -39.98 -9.94
N ARG A 149 25.48 -39.46 -10.75
CA ARG A 149 26.56 -40.26 -11.37
C ARG A 149 27.88 -39.94 -10.66
N VAL A 150 28.52 -40.96 -10.09
CA VAL A 150 29.90 -40.88 -9.61
C VAL A 150 30.83 -41.18 -10.80
N ARG A 151 31.79 -40.31 -11.10
CA ARG A 151 32.74 -40.48 -12.22
C ARG A 151 34.12 -40.91 -11.70
N PRO A 152 34.83 -41.87 -12.34
CA PRO A 152 36.22 -42.19 -12.00
C PRO A 152 37.18 -41.08 -12.48
N GLN A 153 38.24 -40.82 -11.70
CA GLN A 153 39.28 -39.80 -11.96
C GLN A 153 40.32 -40.27 -12.99
N ASP A 154 40.72 -39.36 -13.90
CA ASP A 154 41.96 -39.43 -14.69
C ASP A 154 42.84 -38.19 -14.42
N ARG A 155 44.16 -38.38 -14.41
CA ARG A 155 45.20 -37.43 -13.96
C ARG A 155 45.57 -36.33 -14.99
N ALA A 156 45.60 -35.10 -14.46
CA ALA A 156 46.48 -33.93 -14.66
C ALA A 156 47.12 -33.57 -16.03
N GLU A 157 46.95 -32.27 -16.39
CA GLU A 157 48.02 -31.43 -16.97
C GLU A 157 47.83 -29.95 -16.56
N ALA A 158 48.93 -29.22 -16.32
CA ALA A 158 49.00 -27.94 -15.61
C ALA A 158 48.85 -26.69 -16.53
N PRO A 159 48.35 -25.54 -16.03
CA PRO A 159 48.49 -24.26 -16.73
C PRO A 159 49.53 -23.34 -16.11
N GLY A 160 50.24 -22.66 -17.01
CA GLY A 160 51.31 -21.71 -16.73
C GLY A 160 50.85 -20.31 -16.32
N THR A 161 51.87 -19.60 -15.85
CA THR A 161 51.95 -18.22 -15.35
C THR A 161 51.32 -17.16 -16.23
N ALA A 162 50.29 -16.48 -15.70
CA ALA A 162 49.96 -15.09 -16.04
C ALA A 162 49.07 -14.45 -14.96
N GLU A 163 49.64 -14.20 -13.77
CA GLU A 163 49.14 -13.17 -12.87
C GLU A 163 50.00 -11.92 -13.03
N ARG A 164 49.37 -10.79 -13.36
CA ARG A 164 49.66 -9.44 -12.83
C ARG A 164 48.67 -8.42 -13.40
N PHE A 165 48.33 -7.44 -12.56
CA PHE A 165 47.40 -6.29 -12.75
C PHE A 165 45.91 -6.64 -12.50
N THR A 166 45.14 -6.04 -11.58
CA THR A 166 45.29 -4.83 -10.76
C THR A 166 44.21 -4.82 -9.67
N GLY A 167 44.57 -4.42 -8.45
CA GLY A 167 43.66 -4.28 -7.31
C GLY A 167 43.11 -2.87 -7.17
N ALA A 168 41.81 -2.69 -7.42
CA ALA A 168 41.02 -1.54 -6.94
C ALA A 168 39.50 -1.79 -6.85
N VAL A 169 39.03 -3.05 -6.96
CA VAL A 169 37.59 -3.43 -6.90
C VAL A 169 37.28 -4.37 -5.71
N ARG A 170 38.24 -4.60 -4.81
CA ARG A 170 38.17 -5.67 -3.78
C ARG A 170 37.37 -5.33 -2.51
N ARG A 171 36.56 -4.26 -2.50
CA ARG A 171 35.69 -3.90 -1.34
C ARG A 171 34.19 -4.10 -1.57
N LEU A 172 33.79 -4.68 -2.70
CA LEU A 172 32.38 -4.98 -3.02
C LEU A 172 32.14 -6.44 -3.47
N MET A 173 33.16 -7.30 -3.43
CA MET A 173 33.03 -8.73 -3.76
C MET A 173 33.24 -9.62 -2.53
N PRO A 174 32.42 -10.65 -2.32
CA PRO A 174 32.73 -11.71 -1.36
C PRO A 174 34.07 -12.38 -1.74
N PRO A 175 34.83 -12.93 -0.78
CA PRO A 175 36.11 -13.57 -1.08
C PRO A 175 35.92 -14.69 -2.11
N PRO A 176 36.95 -15.00 -2.94
CA PRO A 176 36.88 -16.15 -3.83
C PRO A 176 36.62 -17.40 -2.99
N LEU A 177 35.75 -18.28 -3.49
CA LEU A 177 35.65 -19.66 -3.02
C LEU A 177 37.09 -20.20 -2.98
N THR A 178 37.59 -20.55 -1.80
CA THR A 178 38.84 -21.30 -1.67
C THR A 178 38.73 -22.49 -2.62
N ALA A 179 39.67 -22.63 -3.55
CA ALA A 179 39.73 -23.80 -4.41
C ALA A 179 39.69 -25.04 -3.50
N PRO A 180 38.83 -26.04 -3.78
CA PRO A 180 38.72 -27.22 -2.94
C PRO A 180 40.11 -27.86 -2.80
N PRO A 181 40.50 -28.32 -1.59
CA PRO A 181 41.79 -28.99 -1.38
C PRO A 181 41.99 -30.13 -2.38
N GLU A 182 43.23 -30.41 -2.79
CA GLU A 182 43.51 -31.56 -3.66
C GLU A 182 43.00 -32.86 -3.02
N GLY A 183 42.15 -33.60 -3.75
CA GLY A 183 41.49 -34.81 -3.25
C GLY A 183 40.12 -34.60 -2.58
N ALA A 184 39.62 -33.37 -2.51
CA ALA A 184 38.30 -33.09 -1.96
C ALA A 184 37.16 -33.35 -2.97
N THR A 185 36.09 -33.99 -2.51
CA THR A 185 34.86 -34.26 -3.26
C THR A 185 33.94 -33.04 -3.17
N THR A 186 33.59 -32.42 -4.28
CA THR A 186 32.65 -31.28 -4.29
C THR A 186 31.21 -31.76 -4.43
N VAL A 187 30.30 -31.12 -3.70
CA VAL A 187 28.86 -31.41 -3.69
C VAL A 187 28.11 -30.15 -4.06
N GLY A 188 27.16 -30.22 -5.01
CA GLY A 188 26.31 -29.08 -5.34
C GLY A 188 25.61 -29.20 -6.69
N ARG A 189 24.93 -28.13 -7.11
CA ARG A 189 24.08 -28.14 -8.32
C ARG A 189 24.82 -28.11 -9.65
N LEU A 190 26.05 -27.59 -9.70
CA LEU A 190 26.81 -27.57 -10.95
C LEU A 190 27.19 -28.99 -11.40
N GLU A 191 27.07 -29.24 -12.70
CA GLU A 191 27.52 -30.47 -13.38
C GLU A 191 29.04 -30.72 -13.23
N THR A 192 29.80 -29.71 -12.82
CA THR A 192 31.24 -29.82 -12.55
C THR A 192 31.54 -30.41 -11.17
N ASN A 193 30.55 -30.60 -10.30
CA ASN A 193 30.75 -31.21 -8.99
C ASN A 193 30.90 -32.73 -9.11
N THR A 194 31.63 -33.31 -8.16
CA THR A 194 31.76 -34.77 -8.07
C THR A 194 30.44 -35.43 -7.69
N ILE A 195 29.70 -34.82 -6.77
CA ILE A 195 28.34 -35.21 -6.40
C ILE A 195 27.39 -34.11 -6.84
N VAL A 196 26.68 -34.37 -7.94
CA VAL A 196 25.70 -33.43 -8.52
C VAL A 196 24.37 -33.59 -7.80
N VAL A 197 23.89 -32.50 -7.20
CA VAL A 197 22.57 -32.40 -6.57
C VAL A 197 21.68 -31.59 -7.51
N ASP A 198 20.83 -32.25 -8.31
CA ASP A 198 19.90 -31.58 -9.25
C ASP A 198 18.71 -30.95 -8.51
N ASP A 199 19.01 -29.96 -7.68
CA ASP A 199 18.05 -29.27 -6.84
C ASP A 199 18.25 -27.77 -6.95
N ALA A 200 17.21 -27.05 -7.38
CA ALA A 200 17.25 -25.61 -7.59
C ALA A 200 17.61 -24.81 -6.33
N LEU A 201 17.44 -25.38 -5.13
CA LEU A 201 17.79 -24.82 -3.84
C LEU A 201 19.22 -25.13 -3.41
N ALA A 202 19.92 -26.03 -4.09
CA ALA A 202 21.34 -26.25 -3.85
C ALA A 202 22.19 -25.13 -4.49
N SER A 203 23.16 -24.62 -3.71
CA SER A 203 24.20 -23.74 -4.22
C SER A 203 25.04 -24.41 -5.31
N ARG A 204 25.65 -23.57 -6.16
CA ARG A 204 26.44 -24.03 -7.31
C ARG A 204 27.54 -25.03 -6.92
N VAL A 205 28.33 -24.67 -5.92
CA VAL A 205 29.19 -25.59 -5.15
C VAL A 205 28.73 -25.41 -3.71
N HIS A 206 28.01 -26.38 -3.18
CA HIS A 206 27.28 -26.25 -1.92
C HIS A 206 28.18 -26.60 -0.73
N ALA A 207 28.83 -27.75 -0.80
CA ALA A 207 29.72 -28.23 0.24
C ALA A 207 30.94 -28.91 -0.38
N THR A 208 31.99 -29.01 0.41
CA THR A 208 33.19 -29.78 0.09
C THR A 208 33.30 -30.90 1.11
N VAL A 209 33.52 -32.12 0.64
CA VAL A 209 33.73 -33.29 1.48
C VAL A 209 35.18 -33.72 1.36
N THR A 210 35.88 -33.81 2.48
CA THR A 210 37.30 -34.19 2.57
C THR A 210 37.46 -35.37 3.51
N THR A 211 38.25 -36.36 3.12
CA THR A 211 38.62 -37.46 4.02
C THR A 211 39.72 -36.98 4.97
N SER A 212 39.44 -36.93 6.27
CA SER A 212 40.40 -36.55 7.32
C SER A 212 40.84 -37.77 8.14
N ALA A 213 41.85 -37.61 9.00
CA ALA A 213 42.26 -38.66 9.95
C ALA A 213 41.15 -39.04 10.95
N ALA A 214 40.14 -38.19 11.14
CA ALA A 214 39.00 -38.42 12.02
C ALA A 214 37.78 -39.02 11.31
N GLY A 215 37.82 -39.19 9.98
CA GLY A 215 36.68 -39.64 9.17
C GLY A 215 36.36 -38.69 8.01
N LEU A 216 35.25 -38.95 7.34
CA LEU A 216 34.74 -38.11 6.26
C LEU A 216 34.29 -36.77 6.85
N GLU A 217 34.79 -35.64 6.38
CA GLU A 217 34.44 -34.33 6.91
C GLU A 217 33.72 -33.51 5.84
N ILE A 218 32.58 -32.92 6.18
CA ILE A 218 31.85 -32.01 5.30
C ILE A 218 32.03 -30.57 5.77
N ILE A 219 32.31 -29.69 4.82
CA ILE A 219 32.51 -28.26 5.01
C ILE A 219 31.52 -27.53 4.09
N ASP A 220 30.63 -26.74 4.68
CA ASP A 220 29.71 -25.88 3.93
C ASP A 220 30.51 -24.75 3.25
N ASN A 221 30.37 -24.60 1.93
CA ASN A 221 31.09 -23.57 1.18
C ASN A 221 30.39 -22.21 1.25
N ARG A 222 29.87 -21.85 2.44
CA ARG A 222 28.95 -20.72 2.65
C ARG A 222 27.79 -20.77 1.68
N SER A 223 27.18 -21.94 1.60
CA SER A 223 26.03 -22.16 0.74
C SER A 223 24.90 -21.20 1.12
N SER A 224 24.11 -20.84 0.12
CA SER A 224 22.98 -19.92 0.28
C SER A 224 21.92 -20.44 1.26
N ASN A 225 21.73 -21.75 1.28
CA ASN A 225 20.67 -22.40 2.04
C ASN A 225 21.16 -23.18 3.26
N GLY A 226 22.48 -23.33 3.44
CA GLY A 226 23.09 -24.11 4.50
C GLY A 226 23.13 -25.61 4.18
N THR A 227 24.18 -26.25 4.67
CA THR A 227 24.29 -27.71 4.76
C THR A 227 23.74 -28.15 6.12
N PHE A 228 22.90 -29.19 6.14
CA PHE A 228 22.36 -29.75 7.37
C PHE A 228 22.81 -31.20 7.52
N VAL A 229 23.24 -31.57 8.73
CA VAL A 229 23.64 -32.94 9.07
C VAL A 229 22.81 -33.39 10.27
N ASN A 230 22.06 -34.47 10.09
CA ASN A 230 21.06 -34.95 11.05
C ASN A 230 20.14 -33.82 11.53
N GLY A 231 19.83 -32.92 10.60
CA GLY A 231 18.95 -31.80 10.86
C GLY A 231 19.57 -30.55 11.50
N GLN A 232 20.81 -30.63 11.98
CA GLN A 232 21.51 -29.45 12.47
C GLN A 232 22.25 -28.75 11.33
N ARG A 233 22.10 -27.43 11.24
CA ARG A 233 22.89 -26.63 10.28
C ARG A 233 24.34 -26.67 10.73
N VAL A 234 25.23 -27.12 9.84
CA VAL A 234 26.66 -27.21 10.12
C VAL A 234 27.44 -26.35 9.13
N ASP A 235 28.46 -25.67 9.62
CA ASP A 235 29.44 -25.02 8.76
C ASP A 235 30.61 -25.98 8.46
N ARG A 236 30.94 -26.85 9.42
CA ARG A 236 31.95 -27.92 9.29
C ARG A 236 31.65 -29.02 10.31
N THR A 237 31.63 -30.28 9.89
CA THR A 237 31.49 -31.43 10.81
C THR A 237 32.11 -32.69 10.23
N VAL A 238 32.60 -33.56 11.11
CA VAL A 238 32.93 -34.95 10.76
C VAL A 238 31.62 -35.73 10.66
N LEU A 239 31.51 -36.53 9.61
CA LEU A 239 30.41 -37.41 9.26
C LEU A 239 30.74 -38.84 9.68
N HIS A 240 29.74 -39.52 10.20
CA HIS A 240 29.76 -40.95 10.51
C HIS A 240 28.86 -41.70 9.51
N ASP A 241 29.06 -43.01 9.37
CA ASP A 241 28.13 -43.83 8.58
C ASP A 241 26.70 -43.68 9.11
N ASP A 242 25.73 -43.71 8.20
CA ASP A 242 24.30 -43.44 8.43
C ASP A 242 23.92 -41.98 8.75
N ASP A 243 24.89 -41.04 8.83
CA ASP A 243 24.56 -39.62 8.94
C ASP A 243 23.80 -39.14 7.69
N VAL A 244 22.74 -38.36 7.91
CA VAL A 244 21.92 -37.79 6.84
C VAL A 244 22.34 -36.35 6.58
N VAL A 245 22.83 -36.10 5.37
CA VAL A 245 23.20 -34.78 4.86
C VAL A 245 22.09 -34.23 3.97
N THR A 246 21.41 -33.18 4.41
CA THR A 246 20.36 -32.51 3.62
C THR A 246 20.93 -31.27 2.93
N ILE A 247 20.77 -31.23 1.61
CA ILE A 247 21.15 -30.12 0.74
C ILE A 247 19.94 -29.74 -0.14
N GLY A 248 19.35 -28.57 0.12
CA GLY A 248 18.10 -28.17 -0.55
C GLY A 248 16.93 -29.06 -0.14
N ASN A 249 16.22 -29.62 -1.11
CA ASN A 249 15.20 -30.66 -0.95
C ASN A 249 15.76 -32.09 -1.10
N THR A 250 17.08 -32.28 -1.22
CA THR A 250 17.72 -33.59 -1.41
C THR A 250 18.37 -34.08 -0.12
N ASP A 251 18.07 -35.31 0.27
CA ASP A 251 18.70 -36.00 1.40
C ASP A 251 19.70 -37.04 0.89
N LEU A 252 20.93 -36.93 1.37
CA LEU A 252 22.04 -37.85 1.12
C LEU A 252 22.36 -38.60 2.41
N VAL A 253 22.76 -39.86 2.31
CA VAL A 253 23.25 -40.64 3.44
C VAL A 253 24.73 -40.93 3.26
N VAL A 254 25.47 -40.96 4.36
CA VAL A 254 26.88 -41.37 4.37
C VAL A 254 26.94 -42.89 4.33
N ALA A 255 27.50 -43.43 3.25
CA ALA A 255 27.71 -44.86 3.07
C ALA A 255 29.03 -45.09 2.34
N ASP A 256 29.80 -46.09 2.79
CA ASP A 256 31.09 -46.48 2.20
C ASP A 256 32.07 -45.31 2.02
N GLY A 257 32.11 -44.38 2.98
CA GLY A 257 33.00 -43.21 2.94
C GLY A 257 32.66 -42.16 1.89
N THR A 258 31.44 -42.17 1.34
CA THR A 258 30.91 -41.15 0.41
C THR A 258 29.47 -40.78 0.75
N LEU A 259 28.94 -39.75 0.09
CA LEU A 259 27.53 -39.41 0.14
C LEU A 259 26.79 -40.06 -1.03
N VAL A 260 25.70 -40.78 -0.74
CA VAL A 260 24.81 -41.38 -1.74
C VAL A 260 23.38 -40.90 -1.52
N PRO A 261 22.52 -40.87 -2.56
CA PRO A 261 21.10 -40.57 -2.38
C PRO A 261 20.48 -41.48 -1.33
N ARG A 262 19.75 -40.90 -0.39
CA ARG A 262 19.14 -41.65 0.71
C ARG A 262 18.00 -42.55 0.18
N PRO A 263 18.07 -43.88 0.33
CA PRO A 263 16.93 -44.74 0.04
C PRO A 263 15.92 -44.65 1.19
N LEU A 264 14.79 -43.99 0.95
CA LEU A 264 13.67 -44.02 1.89
C LEU A 264 12.95 -45.38 1.79
N ALA A 265 12.58 -45.95 2.95
CA ALA A 265 11.71 -47.12 2.95
C ALA A 265 10.41 -46.80 2.16
N PRO A 266 9.89 -47.72 1.32
CA PRO A 266 8.70 -47.46 0.51
C PRO A 266 7.47 -47.03 1.32
N GLN A 267 7.44 -47.38 2.62
CA GLN A 267 6.38 -47.03 3.55
C GLN A 267 6.50 -45.60 4.11
N LEU A 268 7.69 -45.01 4.08
CA LEU A 268 7.97 -43.66 4.55
C LEU A 268 7.96 -42.62 3.42
N SER A 269 8.12 -43.07 2.17
CA SER A 269 8.19 -42.20 1.00
C SER A 269 6.80 -41.74 0.52
N GLY A 270 6.71 -40.49 0.11
CA GLY A 270 5.49 -39.83 -0.33
C GLY A 270 4.70 -39.21 0.82
N LEU A 271 3.42 -38.93 0.56
CA LEU A 271 2.51 -38.31 1.51
C LEU A 271 1.79 -39.37 2.34
N GLN A 272 1.73 -39.14 3.65
CA GLN A 272 0.98 -39.97 4.58
C GLN A 272 0.16 -39.09 5.52
N VAL A 273 -1.14 -39.40 5.64
CA VAL A 273 -2.11 -38.66 6.45
C VAL A 273 -2.75 -39.64 7.43
N PHE A 274 -2.71 -39.31 8.73
CA PHE A 274 -3.12 -40.21 9.81
C PHE A 274 -4.11 -39.54 10.75
N GLY A 275 -5.33 -40.09 10.81
CA GLY A 275 -6.37 -39.72 11.76
C GLY A 275 -6.64 -38.21 11.80
N LEU A 276 -6.58 -37.56 10.64
CA LEU A 276 -6.57 -36.11 10.56
C LEU A 276 -7.92 -35.56 10.99
N GLY A 277 -7.90 -34.57 11.89
CA GLY A 277 -9.08 -33.91 12.42
C GLY A 277 -8.90 -32.40 12.52
N LEU A 278 -9.96 -31.64 12.23
CA LEU A 278 -10.00 -30.19 12.41
C LEU A 278 -11.34 -29.77 12.99
N THR A 279 -11.31 -29.17 14.17
CA THR A 279 -12.49 -28.62 14.83
C THR A 279 -12.36 -27.11 14.93
N ILE A 280 -13.35 -26.40 14.38
CA ILE A 280 -13.47 -24.95 14.46
C ILE A 280 -14.81 -24.65 15.11
N ASP A 281 -14.80 -23.91 16.21
CA ASP A 281 -16.02 -23.36 16.84
C ASP A 281 -17.00 -24.44 17.23
N SER A 282 -16.48 -25.50 17.84
CA SER A 282 -17.20 -26.75 18.19
C SER A 282 -17.82 -27.51 16.99
N SER A 283 -17.54 -27.09 15.75
CA SER A 283 -17.94 -27.78 14.53
C SER A 283 -16.75 -28.56 13.95
N SER A 284 -16.91 -29.87 13.79
CA SER A 284 -15.90 -30.70 13.13
C SER A 284 -15.98 -30.48 11.61
N LEU A 285 -14.89 -30.01 11.01
CA LEU A 285 -14.78 -29.81 9.56
C LEU A 285 -14.10 -30.98 8.85
N ILE A 286 -13.21 -31.68 9.55
CA ILE A 286 -12.51 -32.88 9.11
C ILE A 286 -12.50 -33.85 10.29
N SER A 287 -12.85 -35.11 10.04
CA SER A 287 -13.01 -36.13 11.08
C SER A 287 -12.37 -37.44 10.63
N ASP A 288 -11.26 -37.81 11.28
CA ASP A 288 -10.57 -39.11 11.14
C ASP A 288 -10.22 -39.50 9.70
N VAL A 289 -9.65 -38.56 8.94
CA VAL A 289 -9.22 -38.82 7.56
C VAL A 289 -7.83 -39.44 7.56
N SER A 290 -7.70 -40.64 6.99
CA SER A 290 -6.44 -41.35 6.81
C SER A 290 -6.27 -41.82 5.36
N PHE A 291 -5.12 -41.51 4.74
CA PHE A 291 -4.74 -42.01 3.41
C PHE A 291 -3.24 -41.83 3.17
N ALA A 292 -2.70 -42.52 2.17
CA ALA A 292 -1.33 -42.32 1.70
C ALA A 292 -1.33 -42.06 0.18
N ALA A 293 -0.34 -41.32 -0.31
CA ALA A 293 -0.09 -41.10 -1.72
C ALA A 293 1.42 -41.29 -2.00
N ARG A 294 1.75 -42.28 -2.81
CA ARG A 294 3.14 -42.69 -3.10
C ARG A 294 3.80 -41.73 -4.08
N PRO A 295 5.16 -41.67 -4.13
CA PRO A 295 5.86 -40.99 -5.20
C PRO A 295 5.36 -41.45 -6.57
N GLY A 296 5.16 -40.48 -7.46
CA GLY A 296 4.62 -40.67 -8.79
C GLY A 296 3.12 -40.98 -8.87
N SER A 297 2.37 -40.85 -7.78
CA SER A 297 0.92 -41.03 -7.78
C SER A 297 0.16 -39.72 -8.02
N LEU A 298 -0.94 -39.81 -8.77
CA LEU A 298 -1.96 -38.78 -8.92
C LEU A 298 -3.19 -39.19 -8.10
N THR A 299 -3.43 -38.48 -6.99
CA THR A 299 -4.56 -38.73 -6.08
C THR A 299 -5.61 -37.63 -6.24
N ALA A 300 -6.85 -38.00 -6.56
CA ALA A 300 -7.98 -37.08 -6.62
C ALA A 300 -8.75 -37.05 -5.30
N VAL A 301 -9.01 -35.85 -4.77
CA VAL A 301 -9.92 -35.64 -3.63
C VAL A 301 -11.24 -35.10 -4.15
N ILE A 302 -12.30 -35.87 -3.95
CA ILE A 302 -13.65 -35.57 -4.45
C ILE A 302 -14.69 -35.65 -3.33
N GLY A 303 -15.91 -35.20 -3.62
CA GLY A 303 -17.02 -35.19 -2.68
C GLY A 303 -17.94 -33.98 -2.87
N PRO A 304 -19.15 -34.01 -2.28
CA PRO A 304 -20.13 -32.94 -2.39
C PRO A 304 -19.60 -31.60 -1.87
N SER A 305 -20.31 -30.52 -2.21
CA SER A 305 -19.97 -29.19 -1.68
C SER A 305 -20.08 -29.20 -0.15
N GLY A 306 -19.12 -28.59 0.53
CA GLY A 306 -19.05 -28.60 2.00
C GLY A 306 -18.47 -29.87 2.63
N ALA A 307 -18.03 -30.87 1.86
CA ALA A 307 -17.38 -32.08 2.39
C ALA A 307 -15.97 -31.86 2.98
N GLY A 308 -15.44 -30.63 2.97
CA GLY A 308 -14.13 -30.33 3.56
C GLY A 308 -12.92 -30.51 2.63
N LYS A 309 -13.10 -30.73 1.32
CA LYS A 309 -11.98 -30.97 0.37
C LYS A 309 -10.87 -29.89 0.39
N SER A 310 -11.23 -28.63 0.25
CA SER A 310 -10.29 -27.50 0.30
C SER A 310 -9.74 -27.25 1.72
N THR A 311 -10.42 -27.77 2.75
CA THR A 311 -9.91 -27.76 4.13
C THR A 311 -8.83 -28.83 4.29
N LEU A 312 -9.06 -30.03 3.76
CA LEU A 312 -8.08 -31.11 3.73
C LEU A 312 -6.81 -30.71 2.98
N SER A 313 -6.92 -30.09 1.80
CA SER A 313 -5.74 -29.64 1.04
C SER A 313 -4.89 -28.61 1.81
N LYS A 314 -5.53 -27.72 2.58
CA LYS A 314 -4.83 -26.74 3.44
C LYS A 314 -4.16 -27.39 4.65
N LEU A 315 -4.75 -28.43 5.22
CA LEU A 315 -4.12 -29.21 6.29
C LEU A 315 -2.90 -29.95 5.73
N VAL A 316 -3.07 -30.71 4.65
CA VAL A 316 -1.98 -31.47 4.01
C VAL A 316 -0.83 -30.54 3.57
N GLY A 317 -1.15 -29.35 3.05
CA GLY A 317 -0.15 -28.36 2.64
C GLY A 317 0.50 -27.56 3.78
N GLY A 318 0.17 -27.85 5.05
CA GLY A 318 0.74 -27.14 6.21
C GLY A 318 0.19 -25.73 6.45
N ALA A 319 -0.77 -25.26 5.65
CA ALA A 319 -1.32 -23.91 5.75
C ALA A 319 -2.25 -23.71 6.96
N VAL A 320 -2.84 -24.80 7.46
CA VAL A 320 -3.65 -24.86 8.68
C VAL A 320 -3.14 -26.03 9.51
N ALA A 321 -2.94 -25.85 10.81
CA ALA A 321 -2.56 -26.95 11.70
C ALA A 321 -3.80 -27.80 12.06
N PRO A 322 -3.66 -29.13 12.11
CA PRO A 322 -4.75 -30.01 12.53
C PRO A 322 -5.02 -29.89 14.03
N SER A 323 -6.27 -30.16 14.43
CA SER A 323 -6.67 -30.33 15.83
C SER A 323 -6.32 -31.72 16.37
N ALA A 324 -6.27 -32.73 15.48
CA ALA A 324 -5.90 -34.10 15.79
C ALA A 324 -5.27 -34.77 14.56
N GLY A 325 -4.49 -35.82 14.79
CA GLY A 325 -3.81 -36.55 13.72
C GLY A 325 -2.48 -35.92 13.31
N LEU A 326 -1.92 -36.43 12.21
CA LEU A 326 -0.59 -36.11 11.72
C LEU A 326 -0.57 -36.11 10.18
N VAL A 327 0.18 -35.18 9.61
CA VAL A 327 0.55 -35.18 8.18
C VAL A 327 2.06 -35.35 8.09
N ALA A 328 2.50 -36.43 7.43
CA ALA A 328 3.90 -36.71 7.19
C ALA A 328 4.20 -36.73 5.69
N PHE A 329 5.36 -36.21 5.28
CA PHE A 329 5.84 -36.28 3.91
C PHE A 329 7.32 -36.68 3.90
N ASP A 330 7.66 -37.76 3.19
CA ASP A 330 9.00 -38.37 3.17
C ASP A 330 9.59 -38.58 4.58
N GLY A 331 8.77 -39.03 5.53
CA GLY A 331 9.18 -39.31 6.91
C GLY A 331 9.16 -38.11 7.88
N HIS A 332 8.87 -36.90 7.40
CA HIS A 332 8.88 -35.67 8.19
C HIS A 332 7.48 -35.12 8.49
N ASP A 333 7.28 -34.58 9.69
CA ASP A 333 6.01 -33.94 10.08
C ASP A 333 5.89 -32.56 9.42
N VAL A 334 4.90 -32.41 8.54
CA VAL A 334 4.68 -31.19 7.76
C VAL A 334 4.41 -29.97 8.65
N HIS A 335 3.76 -30.16 9.79
CA HIS A 335 3.37 -29.07 10.68
C HIS A 335 4.45 -28.74 11.70
N ALA A 336 5.11 -29.75 12.27
CA ALA A 336 6.22 -29.54 13.21
C ALA A 336 7.43 -28.93 12.51
N GLU A 337 7.68 -29.31 11.25
CA GLU A 337 8.87 -28.90 10.47
C GLU A 337 8.51 -28.01 9.26
N TYR A 338 7.37 -27.31 9.33
CA TYR A 338 6.83 -26.52 8.22
C TYR A 338 7.84 -25.57 7.56
N ALA A 339 8.70 -24.96 8.38
CA ALA A 339 9.68 -23.98 7.94
C ALA A 339 10.67 -24.54 6.89
N SER A 340 11.00 -25.83 6.99
CA SER A 340 11.86 -26.56 6.06
C SER A 340 11.06 -27.34 5.01
N MET A 341 9.86 -27.80 5.35
CA MET A 341 8.99 -28.54 4.43
C MET A 341 8.34 -27.67 3.35
N ARG A 342 8.15 -26.38 3.60
CA ARG A 342 7.49 -25.43 2.67
C ARG A 342 8.14 -25.34 1.28
N SER A 343 9.40 -25.73 1.11
CA SER A 343 10.08 -25.75 -0.20
C SER A 343 9.91 -27.06 -0.96
N ARG A 344 9.58 -28.15 -0.25
CA ARG A 344 9.26 -29.48 -0.77
C ARG A 344 7.79 -29.60 -1.18
N ILE A 345 6.93 -28.71 -0.67
CA ILE A 345 5.48 -28.71 -0.91
C ILE A 345 5.08 -27.49 -1.76
N GLY A 346 4.54 -27.74 -2.95
CA GLY A 346 3.91 -26.73 -3.81
C GLY A 346 2.39 -26.75 -3.64
N MET A 347 1.77 -25.59 -3.37
CA MET A 347 0.32 -25.46 -3.23
C MET A 347 -0.25 -24.47 -4.25
N VAL A 348 -1.11 -24.96 -5.13
CA VAL A 348 -1.80 -24.17 -6.15
C VAL A 348 -3.25 -23.95 -5.71
N PRO A 349 -3.64 -22.73 -5.32
CA PRO A 349 -5.01 -22.45 -4.90
C PRO A 349 -6.01 -22.50 -6.08
N GLN A 350 -7.30 -22.48 -5.76
CA GLN A 350 -8.41 -22.40 -6.73
C GLN A 350 -8.25 -21.18 -7.64
N ASP A 351 -8.17 -19.99 -7.05
CA ASP A 351 -7.96 -18.74 -7.79
C ASP A 351 -6.55 -18.64 -8.38
N ASP A 352 -6.45 -18.09 -9.59
CA ASP A 352 -5.16 -17.79 -10.24
C ASP A 352 -4.49 -16.57 -9.58
N VAL A 353 -3.75 -16.82 -8.50
CA VAL A 353 -3.03 -15.79 -7.74
C VAL A 353 -1.74 -15.40 -8.46
N VAL A 354 -1.81 -14.65 -9.56
CA VAL A 354 -0.64 -14.21 -10.33
C VAL A 354 -0.76 -12.75 -10.75
N HIS A 355 0.37 -12.07 -10.96
CA HIS A 355 0.38 -10.70 -11.46
C HIS A 355 -0.05 -10.66 -12.94
N ARG A 356 -1.35 -10.44 -13.18
CA ARG A 356 -1.96 -10.53 -14.51
C ARG A 356 -1.41 -9.52 -15.53
N GLN A 357 -0.86 -8.41 -15.06
CA GLN A 357 -0.31 -7.33 -15.90
C GLN A 357 1.06 -7.68 -16.50
N LEU A 358 1.79 -8.64 -15.91
CA LEU A 358 3.11 -9.04 -16.37
C LEU A 358 3.02 -10.09 -17.50
N THR A 359 4.11 -10.24 -18.25
CA THR A 359 4.29 -11.40 -19.13
C THR A 359 4.58 -12.66 -18.32
N VAL A 360 4.35 -13.84 -18.91
CA VAL A 360 4.64 -15.13 -18.25
C VAL A 360 6.10 -15.21 -17.80
N ASP A 361 7.04 -14.88 -18.69
CA ASP A 361 8.47 -14.85 -18.38
C ASP A 361 8.78 -13.87 -17.24
N GLN A 362 8.21 -12.66 -17.25
CA GLN A 362 8.47 -11.68 -16.20
C GLN A 362 7.97 -12.16 -14.83
N ALA A 363 6.79 -12.76 -14.77
CA ALA A 363 6.23 -13.29 -13.53
C ALA A 363 7.11 -14.41 -12.96
N LEU A 364 7.50 -15.38 -13.80
CA LEU A 364 8.35 -16.49 -13.39
C LEU A 364 9.75 -16.04 -12.98
N ARG A 365 10.36 -15.08 -13.70
CA ARG A 365 11.69 -14.56 -13.32
C ARG A 365 11.68 -13.82 -11.99
N TYR A 366 10.66 -13.01 -11.71
CA TYR A 366 10.55 -12.34 -10.40
C TYR A 366 10.30 -13.35 -9.28
N ALA A 367 9.48 -14.37 -9.53
CA ALA A 367 9.28 -15.45 -8.57
C ALA A 367 10.57 -16.23 -8.33
N ALA A 368 11.33 -16.54 -9.39
CA ALA A 368 12.62 -17.21 -9.32
C ALA A 368 13.64 -16.36 -8.54
N GLU A 369 13.68 -15.04 -8.72
CA GLU A 369 14.57 -14.15 -7.95
C GLU A 369 14.26 -14.12 -6.44
N LEU A 370 13.01 -14.39 -6.05
CA LEU A 370 12.56 -14.42 -4.65
C LEU A 370 12.63 -15.82 -4.03
N ARG A 371 12.43 -16.88 -4.82
CA ARG A 371 12.34 -18.27 -4.36
C ARG A 371 13.65 -19.04 -4.48
N LEU A 372 14.50 -18.70 -5.45
CA LEU A 372 15.78 -19.39 -5.67
C LEU A 372 16.93 -18.79 -4.83
N PRO A 373 17.96 -19.60 -4.54
CA PRO A 373 19.14 -19.18 -3.79
C PRO A 373 19.79 -17.90 -4.33
N PRO A 374 20.30 -17.01 -3.46
CA PRO A 374 20.93 -15.78 -3.90
C PRO A 374 22.16 -15.97 -4.82
N ASP A 375 22.92 -17.06 -4.66
CA ASP A 375 24.07 -17.39 -5.50
C ASP A 375 23.71 -17.91 -6.91
N THR A 376 22.41 -18.07 -7.20
CA THR A 376 21.93 -18.43 -8.55
C THR A 376 22.23 -17.27 -9.51
N SER A 377 22.96 -17.56 -10.59
CA SER A 377 23.24 -16.54 -11.61
C SER A 377 21.97 -16.16 -12.38
N ALA A 378 21.99 -15.01 -13.08
CA ALA A 378 20.86 -14.62 -13.92
C ALA A 378 20.60 -15.64 -15.05
N GLN A 379 21.66 -16.23 -15.60
CA GLN A 379 21.57 -17.26 -16.64
C GLN A 379 20.98 -18.57 -16.09
N ASP A 380 21.41 -19.02 -14.91
CA ASP A 380 20.86 -20.23 -14.29
C ASP A 380 19.40 -20.06 -13.90
N ARG A 381 19.03 -18.89 -13.37
CA ARG A 381 17.61 -18.58 -13.13
C ARG A 381 16.79 -18.65 -14.41
N GLN A 382 17.33 -18.14 -15.52
CA GLN A 382 16.63 -18.22 -16.81
C GLN A 382 16.49 -19.68 -17.26
N ARG A 383 17.52 -20.51 -17.12
CA ARG A 383 17.45 -21.94 -17.43
C ARG A 383 16.37 -22.66 -16.63
N VAL A 384 16.24 -22.36 -15.33
CA VAL A 384 15.16 -22.92 -14.49
C VAL A 384 13.79 -22.47 -15.00
N VAL A 385 13.63 -21.18 -15.33
CA VAL A 385 12.38 -20.66 -15.90
C VAL A 385 12.05 -21.33 -17.24
N ASP A 386 13.02 -21.46 -18.13
CA ASP A 386 12.85 -22.08 -19.44
C ASP A 386 12.48 -23.57 -19.31
N LYS A 387 13.14 -24.32 -18.40
CA LYS A 387 12.81 -25.72 -18.10
C LYS A 387 11.35 -25.87 -17.65
N VAL A 388 10.89 -25.01 -16.74
CA VAL A 388 9.50 -25.04 -16.25
C VAL A 388 8.50 -24.63 -17.34
N LEU A 389 8.87 -23.68 -18.21
CA LEU A 389 8.04 -23.30 -19.35
C LEU A 389 7.89 -24.44 -20.36
N ASP A 390 8.98 -25.16 -20.64
CA ASP A 390 8.98 -26.32 -21.54
C ASP A 390 8.16 -27.47 -20.94
N GLU A 391 8.36 -27.78 -19.65
CA GLU A 391 7.64 -28.85 -18.92
C GLU A 391 6.11 -28.64 -18.92
N LEU A 392 5.65 -27.38 -18.96
CA LEU A 392 4.23 -27.03 -18.96
C LEU A 392 3.71 -26.60 -20.35
N GLU A 393 4.51 -26.75 -21.39
CA GLU A 393 4.21 -26.34 -22.77
C GLU A 393 3.78 -24.86 -22.89
N LEU A 394 4.41 -23.98 -22.10
CA LEU A 394 4.13 -22.54 -22.05
C LEU A 394 5.14 -21.69 -22.83
N THR A 395 6.17 -22.30 -23.42
CA THR A 395 7.30 -21.63 -24.08
C THR A 395 6.86 -20.67 -25.20
N ALA A 396 5.87 -21.07 -26.01
CA ALA A 396 5.28 -20.22 -27.05
C ALA A 396 4.54 -18.98 -26.50
N HIS A 397 4.18 -18.99 -25.22
CA HIS A 397 3.43 -17.93 -24.54
C HIS A 397 4.29 -17.10 -23.60
N LYS A 398 5.61 -17.32 -23.52
CA LYS A 398 6.51 -16.65 -22.58
C LYS A 398 6.43 -15.11 -22.61
N ALA A 399 6.27 -14.54 -23.80
CA ALA A 399 6.20 -13.09 -24.01
C ALA A 399 4.77 -12.52 -23.91
N LYS A 400 3.75 -13.38 -23.79
CA LYS A 400 2.35 -12.96 -23.72
C LYS A 400 2.03 -12.51 -22.29
N ARG A 401 1.21 -11.45 -22.16
CA ARG A 401 0.69 -11.02 -20.87
C ARG A 401 -0.29 -12.05 -20.30
N ILE A 402 -0.23 -12.25 -18.99
CA ILE A 402 -1.04 -13.26 -18.30
C ILE A 402 -2.55 -12.96 -18.41
N ASP A 403 -2.94 -11.69 -18.41
CA ASP A 403 -4.33 -11.26 -18.63
C ASP A 403 -4.89 -11.60 -20.03
N LYS A 404 -4.04 -11.94 -21.01
CA LYS A 404 -4.44 -12.35 -22.37
C LYS A 404 -4.43 -13.87 -22.59
N LEU A 405 -4.08 -14.66 -21.58
CA LEU A 405 -4.05 -16.13 -21.67
C LEU A 405 -5.44 -16.74 -21.57
N SER A 406 -5.63 -17.92 -22.17
CA SER A 406 -6.83 -18.73 -21.92
C SER A 406 -6.89 -19.18 -20.45
N GLY A 407 -8.03 -19.70 -20.01
CA GLY A 407 -8.19 -20.24 -18.65
C GLY A 407 -7.15 -21.31 -18.32
N GLY A 408 -7.04 -22.35 -19.16
CA GLY A 408 -6.10 -23.45 -18.96
C GLY A 408 -4.64 -22.99 -19.00
N GLN A 409 -4.27 -22.09 -19.92
CA GLN A 409 -2.91 -21.52 -19.99
C GLN A 409 -2.56 -20.77 -18.72
N ARG A 410 -3.49 -19.97 -18.18
CA ARG A 410 -3.26 -19.22 -16.94
C ARG A 410 -3.15 -20.14 -15.73
N LYS A 411 -3.93 -21.23 -15.67
CA LYS A 411 -3.77 -22.25 -14.62
C LYS A 411 -2.39 -22.91 -14.70
N ARG A 412 -1.91 -23.25 -15.90
CA ARG A 412 -0.54 -23.75 -16.10
C ARG A 412 0.50 -22.75 -15.59
N VAL A 413 0.32 -21.44 -15.78
CA VAL A 413 1.21 -20.42 -15.19
C VAL A 413 1.15 -20.43 -13.66
N SER A 414 -0.03 -20.61 -13.06
CA SER A 414 -0.17 -20.77 -11.60
C SER A 414 0.61 -21.99 -11.08
N VAL A 415 0.60 -23.11 -11.81
CA VAL A 415 1.41 -24.31 -11.50
C VAL A 415 2.91 -24.02 -11.70
N ALA A 416 3.28 -23.38 -12.81
CA ALA A 416 4.67 -23.02 -13.13
C ALA A 416 5.35 -22.24 -12.00
N MET A 417 4.62 -21.31 -11.37
CA MET A 417 5.13 -20.52 -10.24
C MET A 417 5.53 -21.38 -9.04
N GLU A 418 4.83 -22.49 -8.80
CA GLU A 418 5.15 -23.43 -7.72
C GLU A 418 6.27 -24.41 -8.11
N LEU A 419 6.40 -24.76 -9.40
CA LEU A 419 7.45 -25.66 -9.89
C LEU A 419 8.85 -25.05 -9.92
N LEU A 420 8.99 -23.73 -9.75
CA LEU A 420 10.31 -23.06 -9.75
C LEU A 420 11.28 -23.59 -8.69
N THR A 421 10.78 -24.11 -7.57
CA THR A 421 11.61 -24.70 -6.50
C THR A 421 11.70 -26.22 -6.58
N GLY A 422 11.12 -26.85 -7.60
CA GLY A 422 11.09 -28.31 -7.76
C GLY A 422 10.45 -29.05 -6.58
N PRO A 423 9.20 -28.75 -6.19
CA PRO A 423 8.54 -29.43 -5.08
C PRO A 423 8.27 -30.90 -5.41
N SER A 424 8.46 -31.78 -4.42
CA SER A 424 8.19 -33.23 -4.52
C SER A 424 6.72 -33.56 -4.26
N LEU A 425 6.02 -32.73 -3.48
CA LEU A 425 4.57 -32.79 -3.26
C LEU A 425 3.90 -31.57 -3.92
N LEU A 426 2.99 -31.81 -4.86
CA LEU A 426 2.20 -30.77 -5.51
C LEU A 426 0.72 -30.95 -5.16
N ILE A 427 0.11 -29.94 -4.54
CA ILE A 427 -1.29 -29.93 -4.15
C ILE A 427 -2.01 -28.87 -4.98
N LEU A 428 -3.12 -29.24 -5.63
CA LEU A 428 -3.91 -28.33 -6.45
C LEU A 428 -5.36 -28.31 -5.96
N ASP A 429 -5.85 -27.13 -5.62
CA ASP A 429 -7.25 -26.91 -5.27
C ASP A 429 -8.02 -26.51 -6.53
N GLU A 430 -8.96 -27.34 -6.97
CA GLU A 430 -9.84 -27.11 -8.12
C GLU A 430 -9.13 -26.58 -9.39
N PRO A 431 -8.11 -27.28 -9.92
CA PRO A 431 -7.35 -26.75 -11.05
C PRO A 431 -8.13 -26.70 -12.37
N THR A 432 -9.29 -27.37 -12.44
CA THR A 432 -10.09 -27.53 -13.65
C THR A 432 -11.40 -26.73 -13.61
N SER A 433 -11.65 -26.01 -12.51
CA SER A 433 -12.87 -25.24 -12.31
C SER A 433 -12.94 -24.05 -13.28
N GLY A 434 -14.12 -23.87 -13.91
CA GLY A 434 -14.36 -22.80 -14.89
C GLY A 434 -13.65 -22.97 -16.23
N LEU A 435 -13.09 -24.15 -16.52
CA LEU A 435 -12.50 -24.48 -17.82
C LEU A 435 -13.50 -25.20 -18.71
N ASP A 436 -13.35 -25.06 -20.03
CA ASP A 436 -14.05 -25.93 -20.97
C ASP A 436 -13.53 -27.38 -20.88
N PRO A 437 -14.31 -28.38 -21.33
CA PRO A 437 -13.92 -29.79 -21.21
C PRO A 437 -12.60 -30.17 -21.90
N ALA A 438 -12.19 -29.43 -22.94
CA ALA A 438 -10.95 -29.70 -23.66
C ALA A 438 -9.73 -29.19 -22.87
N LEU A 439 -9.83 -27.99 -22.28
CA LEU A 439 -8.83 -27.41 -21.39
C LEU A 439 -8.73 -28.20 -20.07
N ASP A 440 -9.85 -28.70 -19.53
CA ASP A 440 -9.87 -29.59 -18.36
C ASP A 440 -8.98 -30.82 -18.61
N ARG A 441 -9.21 -31.54 -19.72
CA ARG A 441 -8.38 -32.70 -20.12
C ARG A 441 -6.90 -32.36 -20.22
N GLN A 442 -6.57 -31.20 -20.82
CA GLN A 442 -5.19 -30.75 -20.97
C GLN A 442 -4.51 -30.48 -19.63
N VAL A 443 -5.23 -29.94 -18.65
CA VAL A 443 -4.71 -29.73 -17.29
C VAL A 443 -4.51 -31.08 -16.59
N MET A 444 -5.49 -31.98 -16.63
CA MET A 444 -5.36 -33.31 -16.01
C MET A 444 -4.24 -34.15 -16.62
N THR A 445 -4.05 -34.09 -17.95
CA THR A 445 -2.94 -34.78 -18.64
C THR A 445 -1.58 -34.24 -18.18
N MET A 446 -1.46 -32.92 -18.02
CA MET A 446 -0.25 -32.31 -17.48
C MET A 446 0.01 -32.77 -16.03
N LEU A 447 -1.02 -32.82 -15.17
CA LEU A 447 -0.86 -33.31 -13.79
C LEU A 447 -0.42 -34.77 -13.74
N ARG A 448 -0.94 -35.62 -14.63
CA ARG A 448 -0.50 -37.01 -14.80
C ARG A 448 0.98 -37.08 -15.19
N GLN A 449 1.41 -36.27 -16.17
CA GLN A 449 2.82 -36.21 -16.57
C GLN A 449 3.74 -35.75 -15.43
N LEU A 450 3.30 -34.79 -14.61
CA LEU A 450 4.07 -34.38 -13.42
C LEU A 450 4.20 -35.50 -12.39
N ALA A 451 3.15 -36.31 -12.22
CA ALA A 451 3.19 -37.51 -11.38
C ALA A 451 4.10 -38.58 -12.02
N ASP A 452 4.03 -38.83 -13.32
CA ASP A 452 4.92 -39.77 -14.02
C ASP A 452 6.41 -39.41 -13.88
N ALA A 453 6.71 -38.11 -13.69
CA ALA A 453 8.06 -37.62 -13.38
C ALA A 453 8.50 -37.87 -11.92
N GLY A 454 7.72 -38.59 -11.12
CA GLY A 454 8.05 -39.02 -9.76
C GLY A 454 7.45 -38.16 -8.63
N ARG A 455 6.71 -37.09 -8.93
CA ARG A 455 6.10 -36.21 -7.92
C ARG A 455 4.84 -36.85 -7.31
N VAL A 456 4.56 -36.55 -6.05
CA VAL A 456 3.25 -36.82 -5.47
C VAL A 456 2.31 -35.69 -5.87
N VAL A 457 1.22 -35.98 -6.57
CA VAL A 457 0.25 -34.97 -7.01
C VAL A 457 -1.11 -35.22 -6.35
N LEU A 458 -1.56 -34.26 -5.55
CA LEU A 458 -2.88 -34.27 -4.92
C LEU A 458 -3.77 -33.23 -5.59
N VAL A 459 -4.85 -33.66 -6.23
CA VAL A 459 -5.79 -32.77 -6.92
C VAL A 459 -7.17 -32.80 -6.25
N VAL A 460 -7.59 -31.68 -5.69
CA VAL A 460 -8.98 -31.48 -5.28
C VAL A 460 -9.78 -31.09 -6.51
N THR A 461 -10.82 -31.84 -6.86
CA THR A 461 -11.62 -31.57 -8.05
C THR A 461 -13.11 -31.81 -7.82
N HIS A 462 -13.92 -31.04 -8.54
CA HIS A 462 -15.35 -31.27 -8.70
C HIS A 462 -15.69 -31.93 -10.06
N SER A 463 -14.72 -31.96 -10.99
CA SER A 463 -14.84 -32.65 -12.27
C SER A 463 -14.61 -34.15 -12.08
N LEU A 464 -15.59 -34.94 -12.49
CA LEU A 464 -15.58 -36.40 -12.35
C LEU A 464 -15.18 -37.10 -13.66
N THR A 465 -15.05 -36.34 -14.75
CA THR A 465 -14.87 -36.85 -16.12
C THR A 465 -13.54 -37.57 -16.31
N TYR A 466 -12.47 -37.13 -15.64
CA TYR A 466 -11.11 -37.62 -15.85
C TYR A 466 -10.51 -38.32 -14.62
N LEU A 467 -11.36 -38.81 -13.71
CA LEU A 467 -10.89 -39.54 -12.53
C LEU A 467 -10.16 -40.85 -12.87
N THR A 468 -10.44 -41.43 -14.03
CA THR A 468 -9.73 -42.61 -14.55
C THR A 468 -8.24 -42.37 -14.85
N MET A 469 -7.79 -41.10 -14.91
CA MET A 469 -6.37 -40.76 -15.02
C MET A 469 -5.64 -40.80 -13.67
N CYS A 470 -6.38 -40.88 -12.56
CA CYS A 470 -5.83 -40.86 -11.20
C CYS A 470 -5.56 -42.29 -10.72
N ASP A 471 -4.45 -42.49 -10.00
CA ASP A 471 -4.13 -43.79 -9.40
C ASP A 471 -5.00 -44.07 -8.17
N GLN A 472 -5.48 -43.00 -7.52
CA GLN A 472 -6.27 -43.07 -6.31
C GLN A 472 -7.33 -41.96 -6.27
N VAL A 473 -8.50 -42.28 -5.73
CA VAL A 473 -9.60 -41.37 -5.44
C VAL A 473 -9.88 -41.44 -3.94
N LEU A 474 -9.88 -40.28 -3.29
CA LEU A 474 -10.34 -40.06 -1.92
C LEU A 474 -11.69 -39.35 -1.97
N LEU A 475 -12.75 -40.08 -1.64
CA LEU A 475 -14.11 -39.56 -1.56
C LEU A 475 -14.43 -39.12 -0.13
N LEU A 476 -14.68 -37.83 0.04
CA LEU A 476 -15.11 -37.26 1.31
C LEU A 476 -16.63 -37.11 1.36
N ALA A 477 -17.22 -37.53 2.47
CA ALA A 477 -18.62 -37.25 2.82
C ALA A 477 -18.73 -35.94 3.65
N PRO A 478 -19.93 -35.34 3.75
CA PRO A 478 -20.17 -34.19 4.64
C PRO A 478 -19.68 -34.42 6.08
N GLY A 479 -19.11 -33.37 6.68
CA GLY A 479 -18.40 -33.48 7.98
C GLY A 479 -16.94 -33.92 7.86
N GLY A 480 -16.43 -34.04 6.63
CA GLY A 480 -15.04 -34.33 6.32
C GLY A 480 -14.63 -35.74 6.73
N LYS A 481 -15.49 -36.72 6.43
CA LYS A 481 -15.31 -38.14 6.73
C LYS A 481 -14.96 -38.89 5.45
N THR A 482 -14.11 -39.90 5.54
CA THR A 482 -13.77 -40.73 4.37
C THR A 482 -14.90 -41.71 4.07
N ALA A 483 -15.41 -41.69 2.84
CA ALA A 483 -16.40 -42.66 2.35
C ALA A 483 -15.79 -43.71 1.41
N PHE A 484 -14.69 -43.37 0.72
CA PHE A 484 -13.94 -44.29 -0.14
C PHE A 484 -12.50 -43.78 -0.29
N ALA A 485 -11.54 -44.69 -0.36
CA ALA A 485 -10.13 -44.38 -0.66
C ALA A 485 -9.48 -45.54 -1.42
N GLY A 486 -9.20 -45.36 -2.71
CA GLY A 486 -8.60 -46.41 -3.52
C GLY A 486 -8.60 -46.10 -5.03
N PRO A 487 -8.19 -47.05 -5.88
CA PRO A 487 -8.23 -46.87 -7.33
C PRO A 487 -9.65 -46.61 -7.85
N PRO A 488 -9.85 -45.72 -8.85
CA PRO A 488 -11.17 -45.41 -9.40
C PRO A 488 -11.98 -46.64 -9.83
N GLU A 489 -11.29 -47.69 -10.30
CA GLU A 489 -11.88 -48.96 -10.76
C GLU A 489 -12.64 -49.72 -9.65
N ARG A 490 -12.35 -49.44 -8.37
CA ARG A 490 -13.02 -50.10 -7.23
C ARG A 490 -14.28 -49.39 -6.77
N ILE A 491 -14.58 -48.19 -7.29
CA ILE A 491 -15.75 -47.41 -6.88
C ILE A 491 -17.04 -48.22 -7.03
N GLU A 492 -17.24 -48.93 -8.14
CA GLU A 492 -18.45 -49.72 -8.37
C GLU A 492 -18.61 -50.86 -7.35
N ALA A 493 -17.50 -51.53 -7.02
CA ALA A 493 -17.51 -52.65 -6.09
C ALA A 493 -17.82 -52.23 -4.65
N GLU A 494 -17.35 -51.06 -4.22
CA GLU A 494 -17.50 -50.57 -2.85
C GLU A 494 -18.74 -49.69 -2.65
N MET A 495 -19.10 -48.88 -3.65
CA MET A 495 -20.25 -47.97 -3.60
C MET A 495 -21.52 -48.54 -4.25
N GLY A 496 -21.42 -49.67 -4.96
CA GLY A 496 -22.54 -50.37 -5.58
C GLY A 496 -23.08 -49.75 -6.88
N THR A 497 -22.51 -48.65 -7.35
CA THR A 497 -22.85 -47.98 -8.61
C THR A 497 -21.66 -47.14 -9.10
N THR A 498 -21.62 -46.84 -10.39
CA THR A 498 -20.70 -45.87 -10.99
C THR A 498 -21.34 -44.49 -11.19
N ASP A 499 -22.64 -44.34 -10.90
CA ASP A 499 -23.33 -43.06 -11.02
C ASP A 499 -22.99 -42.16 -9.84
N TRP A 500 -22.19 -41.13 -10.11
CA TRP A 500 -21.75 -40.17 -9.12
C TRP A 500 -22.88 -39.38 -8.45
N ALA A 501 -24.02 -39.17 -9.14
CA ALA A 501 -25.16 -38.49 -8.53
C ALA A 501 -25.77 -39.36 -7.41
N ASP A 502 -25.90 -40.66 -7.67
CA ASP A 502 -26.38 -41.62 -6.67
C ASP A 502 -25.37 -41.77 -5.52
N ILE A 503 -24.07 -41.90 -5.83
CA ILE A 503 -23.01 -41.97 -4.82
C ILE A 503 -23.05 -40.74 -3.91
N PHE A 504 -23.07 -39.53 -4.48
CA PHE A 504 -23.11 -38.31 -3.69
C PHE A 504 -24.40 -38.16 -2.89
N SER A 505 -25.53 -38.60 -3.43
CA SER A 505 -26.81 -38.63 -2.71
C SER A 505 -26.76 -39.57 -1.49
N GLN A 506 -26.23 -40.78 -1.67
CA GLN A 506 -26.09 -41.77 -0.61
C GLN A 506 -25.19 -41.27 0.53
N ILE A 507 -23.96 -40.84 0.21
CA ILE A 507 -23.01 -40.38 1.23
C ILE A 507 -23.42 -39.05 1.89
N SER A 508 -24.27 -38.25 1.24
CA SER A 508 -24.79 -37.01 1.85
C SER A 508 -25.98 -37.27 2.77
N THR A 509 -26.76 -38.32 2.50
CA THR A 509 -27.91 -38.72 3.31
C THR A 509 -27.47 -39.39 4.60
N ASP A 510 -26.46 -40.26 4.54
CA ASP A 510 -25.88 -40.92 5.71
C ASP A 510 -24.33 -40.89 5.68
N PRO A 511 -23.71 -39.75 6.01
CA PRO A 511 -22.26 -39.62 6.04
C PRO A 511 -21.57 -40.55 7.05
N ASP A 512 -22.24 -40.81 8.19
CA ASP A 512 -21.73 -41.67 9.25
C ASP A 512 -21.75 -43.14 8.85
N GLY A 513 -22.86 -43.62 8.27
CA GLY A 513 -22.96 -44.98 7.76
C GLY A 513 -21.99 -45.25 6.61
N ALA A 514 -21.79 -44.29 5.71
CA ALA A 514 -20.79 -44.40 4.64
C ALA A 514 -19.36 -44.54 5.22
N HIS A 515 -19.02 -43.74 6.23
CA HIS A 515 -17.71 -43.80 6.88
C HIS A 515 -17.49 -45.11 7.64
N GLN A 516 -18.49 -45.58 8.39
CA GLN A 516 -18.43 -46.87 9.08
C GLN A 516 -18.27 -48.04 8.10
N SER A 517 -18.97 -47.98 6.96
CA SER A 517 -18.86 -48.98 5.90
C SER A 517 -17.45 -49.01 5.31
N TYR A 518 -16.86 -47.84 5.05
CA TYR A 518 -15.47 -47.72 4.61
C TYR A 518 -14.50 -48.35 5.62
N LEU A 519 -14.62 -48.01 6.91
CA LEU A 519 -13.78 -48.56 7.98
C LEU A 519 -13.92 -50.09 8.12
N ALA A 520 -15.13 -50.62 7.97
CA ALA A 520 -15.38 -52.06 8.01
C ALA A 520 -14.71 -52.82 6.85
N GLN A 521 -14.65 -52.20 5.67
CA GLN A 521 -14.01 -52.76 4.48
C GLN A 521 -12.49 -52.55 4.49
N HIS A 522 -11.99 -51.56 5.24
CA HIS A 522 -10.57 -51.21 5.34
C HIS A 522 -10.08 -51.26 6.79
N PRO A 523 -9.83 -52.46 7.36
CA PRO A 523 -9.37 -52.61 8.75
C PRO A 523 -8.07 -51.84 9.05
N ALA A 524 -7.20 -51.68 8.04
CA ALA A 524 -5.98 -50.89 8.14
C ALA A 524 -6.23 -49.38 8.36
N ALA A 525 -7.43 -48.88 8.03
CA ALA A 525 -7.84 -47.50 8.25
C ALA A 525 -8.41 -47.25 9.66
N VAL A 526 -8.79 -48.30 10.40
CA VAL A 526 -9.37 -48.19 11.77
C VAL A 526 -8.33 -47.84 12.82
N ALA A 527 -7.10 -48.32 12.64
CA ALA A 527 -5.97 -48.02 13.53
C ALA A 527 -4.69 -47.96 12.68
N PRO A 528 -4.51 -46.90 11.88
CA PRO A 528 -3.34 -46.81 11.04
C PRO A 528 -2.12 -46.72 11.96
N ALA A 529 -1.15 -47.62 11.77
CA ALA A 529 0.09 -47.59 12.54
C ALA A 529 0.75 -46.22 12.30
N ARG A 530 0.86 -45.41 13.36
CA ARG A 530 1.55 -44.12 13.27
C ARG A 530 2.96 -44.41 12.76
N PRO A 531 3.39 -43.81 11.64
CA PRO A 531 4.74 -44.05 11.15
C PRO A 531 5.69 -43.60 12.25
N ALA A 532 6.75 -44.39 12.45
CA ALA A 532 7.89 -43.92 13.22
C ALA A 532 8.50 -42.76 12.42
N LEU A 533 8.06 -41.54 12.72
CA LEU A 533 8.65 -40.33 12.18
C LEU A 533 10.11 -40.30 12.60
N GLU A 534 10.97 -39.89 11.69
CA GLU A 534 12.35 -39.62 12.06
C GLU A 534 12.40 -38.31 12.84
N GLN A 535 13.07 -38.34 13.99
CA GLN A 535 13.18 -37.19 14.89
C GLN A 535 14.32 -36.23 14.50
N ASN A 536 14.89 -36.38 13.30
CA ASN A 536 15.97 -35.53 12.82
C ASN A 536 15.38 -34.22 12.28
N PRO A 537 15.49 -33.10 13.00
CA PRO A 537 14.76 -31.89 12.66
C PRO A 537 15.33 -31.25 11.41
N LEU A 538 14.59 -30.97 10.33
CA LEU A 538 15.09 -30.41 9.05
C LEU A 538 15.78 -29.01 9.10
N GLY A 539 16.23 -28.55 10.26
CA GLY A 539 16.95 -27.29 10.45
C GLY A 539 16.06 -26.05 10.43
N SER A 540 16.67 -24.87 10.60
CA SER A 540 15.97 -23.59 10.41
C SER A 540 16.16 -23.10 8.98
N PRO A 541 15.13 -22.53 8.33
CA PRO A 541 15.24 -22.08 6.97
C PRO A 541 16.25 -20.94 6.84
N PRO A 542 17.00 -20.88 5.74
CA PRO A 542 18.00 -19.85 5.51
C PRO A 542 17.37 -18.45 5.45
N SER A 543 18.01 -17.48 6.11
CA SER A 543 17.59 -16.08 6.05
C SER A 543 18.05 -15.44 4.73
N THR A 544 17.11 -15.00 3.90
CA THR A 544 17.44 -14.22 2.69
C THR A 544 17.64 -12.74 3.02
N SER A 545 18.54 -12.07 2.30
CA SER A 545 18.87 -10.66 2.55
C SER A 545 17.68 -9.73 2.24
N LEU A 546 17.32 -8.88 3.21
CA LEU A 546 16.23 -7.89 3.06
C LEU A 546 16.44 -6.94 1.88
N THR A 547 17.68 -6.53 1.63
CA THR A 547 18.03 -5.57 0.56
C THR A 547 17.73 -6.14 -0.83
N ARG A 548 18.07 -7.41 -1.07
CA ARG A 548 17.78 -8.08 -2.34
C ARG A 548 16.28 -8.24 -2.57
N GLN A 549 15.54 -8.63 -1.54
CA GLN A 549 14.08 -8.71 -1.63
C GLN A 549 13.48 -7.35 -1.94
N LEU A 550 13.94 -6.29 -1.27
CA LEU A 550 13.49 -4.91 -1.50
C LEU A 550 13.73 -4.48 -2.95
N LEU A 551 14.95 -4.68 -3.48
CA LEU A 551 15.28 -4.33 -4.86
C LEU A 551 14.47 -5.14 -5.87
N THR A 552 14.23 -6.42 -5.60
CA THR A 552 13.45 -7.30 -6.49
C THR A 552 11.99 -6.86 -6.55
N VAL A 553 11.36 -6.67 -5.38
CA VAL A 553 9.98 -6.20 -5.27
C VAL A 553 9.84 -4.78 -5.84
N GLY A 554 10.81 -3.91 -5.61
CA GLY A 554 10.82 -2.55 -6.16
C GLY A 554 10.87 -2.53 -7.69
N ARG A 555 11.77 -3.31 -8.30
CA ARG A 555 11.83 -3.47 -9.77
C ARG A 555 10.52 -4.06 -10.33
N ARG A 556 9.93 -5.03 -9.63
CA ARG A 556 8.62 -5.58 -10.00
C ARG A 556 7.53 -4.50 -9.94
N GLN A 557 7.46 -3.72 -8.86
CA GLN A 557 6.48 -2.65 -8.70
C GLN A 557 6.56 -1.62 -9.84
N MET A 558 7.77 -1.18 -10.19
CA MET A 558 7.97 -0.25 -11.31
C MET A 558 7.46 -0.83 -12.64
N ARG A 559 7.70 -2.12 -12.88
CA ARG A 559 7.16 -2.79 -14.09
C ARG A 559 5.65 -2.94 -14.05
N LEU A 560 5.04 -3.21 -12.90
CA LEU A 560 3.59 -3.31 -12.76
C LEU A 560 2.91 -1.98 -13.08
N ILE A 561 3.46 -0.87 -12.56
CA ILE A 561 2.98 0.48 -12.86
C ILE A 561 3.07 0.76 -14.37
N ALA A 562 4.19 0.41 -15.02
CA ALA A 562 4.36 0.61 -16.47
C ALA A 562 3.52 -0.34 -17.35
N ALA A 563 3.13 -1.51 -16.83
CA ALA A 563 2.39 -2.52 -17.59
C ALA A 563 0.90 -2.18 -17.74
N ASP A 564 0.32 -1.42 -16.81
CA ASP A 564 -1.05 -0.92 -16.92
C ASP A 564 -1.07 0.41 -17.68
N ARG A 565 -1.14 0.35 -19.02
CA ARG A 565 -1.10 1.55 -19.88
C ARG A 565 -2.16 2.59 -19.52
N GLY A 566 -3.38 2.15 -19.22
CA GLY A 566 -4.49 3.06 -18.92
C GLY A 566 -4.24 3.79 -17.60
N TYR A 567 -3.89 3.05 -16.56
CA TYR A 567 -3.59 3.63 -15.26
C TYR A 567 -2.31 4.47 -15.28
N PHE A 568 -1.27 4.02 -16.00
CA PHE A 568 -0.03 4.76 -16.19
C PHE A 568 -0.25 6.11 -16.87
N VAL A 569 -0.98 6.14 -17.99
CA VAL A 569 -1.31 7.40 -18.69
C VAL A 569 -2.11 8.32 -17.80
N PHE A 570 -3.10 7.79 -17.07
CA PHE A 570 -3.87 8.58 -16.11
C PHE A 570 -2.97 9.21 -15.04
N LEU A 571 -2.11 8.41 -14.39
CA LEU A 571 -1.17 8.92 -13.37
C LEU A 571 -0.14 9.89 -13.94
N ALA A 572 0.31 9.70 -15.18
CA ALA A 572 1.27 10.59 -15.84
C ALA A 572 0.64 11.94 -16.19
N LEU A 573 -0.63 11.97 -16.61
CA LEU A 573 -1.36 13.20 -16.93
C LEU A 573 -1.86 13.95 -15.69
N LEU A 574 -2.16 13.22 -14.61
CA LEU A 574 -2.72 13.79 -13.39
C LEU A 574 -1.97 15.02 -12.82
N PRO A 575 -0.62 15.02 -12.66
CA PRO A 575 0.08 16.21 -12.15
C PRO A 575 -0.03 17.41 -13.09
N PHE A 576 -0.13 17.21 -14.41
CA PHE A 576 -0.33 18.31 -15.35
C PHE A 576 -1.72 18.91 -15.22
N VAL A 577 -2.76 18.07 -15.10
CA VAL A 577 -4.14 18.53 -14.90
C VAL A 577 -4.25 19.34 -13.61
N LEU A 578 -3.70 18.84 -12.51
CA LEU A 578 -3.73 19.52 -11.22
C LEU A 578 -2.90 20.81 -11.21
N GLY A 579 -1.72 20.80 -11.86
CA GLY A 579 -0.89 21.99 -12.03
C GLY A 579 -1.60 23.07 -12.85
N VAL A 580 -2.17 22.72 -14.01
CA VAL A 580 -2.91 23.65 -14.88
C VAL A 580 -4.16 24.20 -14.19
N LEU A 581 -4.87 23.39 -13.40
CA LEU A 581 -6.04 23.84 -12.64
C LEU A 581 -5.66 25.00 -11.68
N SER A 582 -4.45 25.02 -11.14
CA SER A 582 -4.00 26.11 -10.28
C SER A 582 -3.73 27.43 -11.00
N LEU A 583 -3.53 27.39 -12.32
CA LEU A 583 -3.36 28.59 -13.14
C LEU A 583 -4.69 29.33 -13.37
N VAL A 584 -5.84 28.67 -13.12
CA VAL A 584 -7.18 29.26 -13.25
C VAL A 584 -7.44 30.32 -12.17
N VAL A 585 -6.69 30.32 -11.07
CA VAL A 585 -6.82 31.31 -9.99
C VAL A 585 -6.58 32.72 -10.56
N PRO A 586 -7.52 33.67 -10.40
CA PRO A 586 -7.40 35.02 -10.95
C PRO A 586 -6.28 35.82 -10.25
N GLY A 587 -5.54 36.60 -11.02
CA GLY A 587 -4.46 37.48 -10.55
C GLY A 587 -3.12 37.26 -11.27
N SER A 588 -2.18 38.15 -11.05
CA SER A 588 -0.83 38.15 -11.64
C SER A 588 0.30 38.11 -10.62
N ALA A 589 -0.02 38.17 -9.33
CA ALA A 589 0.95 38.16 -8.24
C ALA A 589 1.45 36.75 -7.92
N GLY A 590 0.68 35.71 -8.25
CA GLY A 590 1.07 34.32 -8.01
C GLY A 590 1.29 34.01 -6.52
N LEU A 591 2.46 33.47 -6.19
CA LEU A 591 2.91 33.23 -4.82
C LEU A 591 3.68 34.43 -4.22
N GLY A 592 3.79 35.53 -4.96
CA GLY A 592 4.38 36.77 -4.48
C GLY A 592 3.39 37.65 -3.71
N ARG A 593 3.75 38.91 -3.51
CA ARG A 593 2.88 39.89 -2.83
C ARG A 593 1.61 40.15 -3.63
N ALA A 594 0.46 39.84 -3.04
CA ALA A 594 -0.85 39.99 -3.66
C ALA A 594 -1.15 41.45 -4.06
N ALA A 595 -1.75 41.62 -5.23
CA ALA A 595 -2.25 42.90 -5.68
C ALA A 595 -3.54 43.28 -4.92
N VAL A 596 -3.82 44.58 -4.81
CA VAL A 596 -4.97 45.14 -4.06
C VAL A 596 -6.31 44.58 -4.57
N ASN A 597 -6.42 44.34 -5.88
CA ASN A 597 -7.61 43.78 -6.52
C ASN A 597 -7.76 42.25 -6.35
N THR A 598 -6.68 41.53 -6.03
CA THR A 598 -6.69 40.07 -5.83
C THR A 598 -5.98 39.66 -4.53
N PRO A 599 -6.46 40.10 -3.35
CA PRO A 599 -5.72 39.99 -2.08
C PRO A 599 -5.57 38.56 -1.55
N SER A 600 -6.31 37.58 -2.09
CA SER A 600 -6.27 36.17 -1.65
C SER A 600 -5.60 35.23 -2.65
N GLU A 601 -4.99 35.74 -3.72
CA GLU A 601 -4.38 34.91 -4.78
C GLU A 601 -3.36 33.90 -4.25
N PRO A 602 -2.33 34.27 -3.45
CA PRO A 602 -1.34 33.31 -2.93
C PRO A 602 -1.98 32.21 -2.07
N MET A 603 -2.99 32.58 -1.27
CA MET A 603 -3.71 31.65 -0.39
C MET A 603 -4.48 30.60 -1.20
N GLN A 604 -5.20 31.04 -2.24
CA GLN A 604 -5.98 30.14 -3.11
C GLN A 604 -5.07 29.16 -3.86
N ILE A 605 -3.91 29.63 -4.36
CA ILE A 605 -2.92 28.79 -5.03
C ILE A 605 -2.37 27.73 -4.06
N LEU A 606 -1.97 28.13 -2.84
CA LEU A 606 -1.45 27.18 -1.84
C LEU A 606 -2.49 26.14 -1.41
N VAL A 607 -3.76 26.52 -1.23
CA VAL A 607 -4.84 25.59 -0.92
C VAL A 607 -4.97 24.53 -2.02
N LEU A 608 -4.99 24.98 -3.27
CA LEU A 608 -5.16 24.09 -4.42
C LEU A 608 -3.94 23.17 -4.62
N LEU A 609 -2.73 23.70 -4.42
CA LEU A 609 -1.49 22.91 -4.41
C LEU A 609 -1.51 21.84 -3.33
N ASN A 610 -1.91 22.19 -2.10
CA ASN A 610 -1.97 21.25 -0.99
C ASN A 610 -2.98 20.12 -1.25
N ILE A 611 -4.18 20.46 -1.75
CA ILE A 611 -5.19 19.45 -2.13
C ILE A 611 -4.68 18.58 -3.28
N ALA A 612 -4.02 19.17 -4.27
CA ALA A 612 -3.45 18.45 -5.40
C ALA A 612 -2.43 17.41 -4.95
N VAL A 613 -1.47 17.76 -4.08
CA VAL A 613 -0.44 16.81 -3.64
C VAL A 613 -0.98 15.72 -2.73
N VAL A 614 -2.01 16.01 -1.91
CA VAL A 614 -2.70 15.00 -1.12
C VAL A 614 -3.45 14.00 -2.01
N PHE A 615 -4.19 14.50 -3.00
CA PHE A 615 -4.89 13.66 -3.97
C PHE A 615 -3.90 12.79 -4.76
N LEU A 616 -2.84 13.41 -5.26
CA LEU A 616 -1.78 12.75 -6.02
C LEU A 616 -1.12 11.62 -5.21
N GLY A 617 -0.70 11.91 -3.97
CA GLY A 617 -0.08 10.92 -3.08
C GLY A 617 -1.02 9.76 -2.75
N THR A 618 -2.25 10.05 -2.31
CA THR A 618 -3.23 9.01 -1.96
C THR A 618 -3.65 8.16 -3.16
N ALA A 619 -3.84 8.75 -4.34
CA ALA A 619 -4.27 8.05 -5.55
C ALA A 619 -3.23 7.03 -6.07
N LEU A 620 -1.93 7.25 -5.79
CA LEU A 620 -0.86 6.32 -6.17
C LEU A 620 -0.94 4.97 -5.47
N THR A 621 -1.40 4.94 -4.22
CA THR A 621 -1.23 3.77 -3.33
C THR A 621 -2.52 3.14 -2.85
N ILE A 622 -3.65 3.84 -2.92
CA ILE A 622 -4.90 3.39 -2.30
C ILE A 622 -5.45 2.06 -2.86
N ARG A 623 -5.13 1.70 -4.11
CA ARG A 623 -5.54 0.43 -4.75
C ARG A 623 -4.54 -0.72 -4.57
N ASP A 624 -3.34 -0.42 -4.09
CA ASP A 624 -2.18 -1.28 -4.28
C ASP A 624 -2.18 -2.52 -3.36
N LEU A 625 -2.29 -2.34 -2.04
CA LEU A 625 -2.25 -3.47 -1.10
C LEU A 625 -3.47 -4.39 -1.21
N ILE A 626 -4.65 -3.83 -1.47
CA ILE A 626 -5.87 -4.62 -1.60
C ILE A 626 -5.85 -5.51 -2.85
N GLY A 627 -5.37 -4.99 -3.97
CA GLY A 627 -5.27 -5.73 -5.24
C GLY A 627 -4.24 -6.86 -5.18
N GLU A 628 -3.22 -6.73 -4.34
CA GLU A 628 -2.12 -7.70 -4.25
C GLU A 628 -2.18 -8.62 -3.03
N ARG A 629 -3.20 -8.48 -2.17
CA ARG A 629 -3.25 -9.18 -0.87
C ARG A 629 -3.04 -10.69 -0.98
N ALA A 630 -3.70 -11.34 -1.94
CA ALA A 630 -3.57 -12.78 -2.16
C ALA A 630 -2.16 -13.16 -2.61
N ILE A 631 -1.57 -12.36 -3.50
CA ILE A 631 -0.20 -12.57 -4.01
C ILE A 631 0.82 -12.42 -2.89
N PHE A 632 0.73 -11.34 -2.12
CA PHE A 632 1.62 -11.10 -0.98
C PHE A 632 1.55 -12.24 0.05
N GLN A 633 0.34 -12.72 0.38
CA GLN A 633 0.16 -13.82 1.33
C GLN A 633 0.82 -15.12 0.85
N ARG A 634 0.76 -15.41 -0.45
CA ARG A 634 1.43 -16.57 -1.04
C ARG A 634 2.95 -16.40 -1.03
N GLU A 635 3.46 -15.25 -1.46
CA GLU A 635 4.91 -14.99 -1.46
C GLU A 635 5.50 -14.98 -0.04
N GLN A 636 4.74 -14.53 0.95
CA GLN A 636 5.14 -14.58 2.36
C GLN A 636 5.25 -16.01 2.88
N ALA A 637 4.37 -16.93 2.46
CA ALA A 637 4.48 -18.35 2.81
C ALA A 637 5.79 -18.97 2.29
N VAL A 638 6.36 -18.41 1.22
CA VAL A 638 7.64 -18.86 0.64
C VAL A 638 8.84 -18.02 1.12
N GLY A 639 8.66 -17.15 2.12
CA GLY A 639 9.76 -16.46 2.82
C GLY A 639 9.96 -14.98 2.45
N LEU A 640 9.02 -14.34 1.74
CA LEU A 640 9.05 -12.89 1.52
C LEU A 640 8.86 -12.13 2.85
N SER A 641 9.77 -11.23 3.17
CA SER A 641 9.67 -10.36 4.35
C SER A 641 8.62 -9.28 4.15
N ALA A 642 7.66 -9.18 5.08
CA ALA A 642 6.69 -8.09 5.12
C ALA A 642 7.39 -6.70 5.20
N SER A 643 8.57 -6.64 5.80
CA SER A 643 9.37 -5.40 5.88
C SER A 643 9.92 -5.00 4.52
N ALA A 644 10.50 -5.95 3.78
CA ALA A 644 11.09 -5.69 2.48
C ALA A 644 10.01 -5.32 1.46
N TYR A 645 8.85 -5.98 1.51
CA TYR A 645 7.69 -5.66 0.69
C TYR A 645 7.17 -4.24 0.93
N LEU A 646 6.93 -3.87 2.19
CA LEU A 646 6.43 -2.54 2.53
C LEU A 646 7.46 -1.45 2.20
N ALA A 647 8.73 -1.66 2.53
CA ALA A 647 9.80 -0.71 2.24
C ALA A 647 9.98 -0.48 0.73
N ALA A 648 9.93 -1.54 -0.09
CA ALA A 648 9.99 -1.43 -1.54
C ALA A 648 8.85 -0.55 -2.10
N LYS A 649 7.63 -0.76 -1.61
CA LYS A 649 6.47 0.05 -2.01
C LYS A 649 6.62 1.51 -1.58
N ILE A 650 6.98 1.76 -0.32
CA ILE A 650 7.18 3.13 0.18
C ILE A 650 8.24 3.85 -0.66
N VAL A 651 9.38 3.24 -0.94
CA VAL A 651 10.45 3.85 -1.74
C VAL A 651 9.96 4.16 -3.16
N VAL A 652 9.37 3.18 -3.85
CA VAL A 652 8.87 3.37 -5.22
C VAL A 652 7.82 4.48 -5.30
N TYR A 653 6.84 4.46 -4.41
CA TYR A 653 5.78 5.46 -4.40
C TYR A 653 6.23 6.83 -3.93
N SER A 654 7.23 6.90 -3.03
CA SER A 654 7.80 8.19 -2.61
C SER A 654 8.54 8.86 -3.76
N VAL A 655 9.30 8.11 -4.55
CA VAL A 655 9.97 8.63 -5.76
C VAL A 655 8.93 9.10 -6.78
N ALA A 656 7.88 8.31 -7.04
CA ALA A 656 6.80 8.70 -7.95
C ALA A 656 6.09 9.98 -7.49
N ALA A 657 5.71 10.07 -6.21
CA ALA A 657 5.09 11.25 -5.61
C ALA A 657 6.00 12.48 -5.71
N ALA A 658 7.30 12.34 -5.41
CA ALA A 658 8.27 13.43 -5.50
C ALA A 658 8.43 13.96 -6.94
N ILE A 659 8.44 13.08 -7.95
CA ILE A 659 8.49 13.47 -9.37
C ILE A 659 7.20 14.19 -9.78
N GLN A 660 6.04 13.63 -9.45
CA GLN A 660 4.76 14.24 -9.82
C GLN A 660 4.54 15.60 -9.14
N THR A 661 4.96 15.74 -7.87
CA THR A 661 4.94 17.03 -7.16
C THR A 661 5.91 18.04 -7.76
N ALA A 662 7.07 17.61 -8.26
CA ALA A 662 8.00 18.50 -8.96
C ALA A 662 7.37 19.09 -10.23
N ILE A 663 6.62 18.27 -10.99
CA ILE A 663 5.87 18.71 -12.17
C ILE A 663 4.82 19.75 -11.78
N VAL A 664 3.99 19.46 -10.76
CA VAL A 664 2.97 20.41 -10.28
C VAL A 664 3.62 21.73 -9.86
N THR A 665 4.67 21.67 -9.03
CA THR A 665 5.38 22.86 -8.54
C THR A 665 5.99 23.68 -9.68
N ALA A 666 6.60 23.02 -10.67
CA ALA A 666 7.17 23.68 -11.84
C ALA A 666 6.10 24.40 -12.68
N ILE A 667 4.94 23.76 -12.92
CA ILE A 667 3.84 24.39 -13.67
C ILE A 667 3.35 25.65 -12.97
N VAL A 668 3.20 25.62 -11.65
CA VAL A 668 2.74 26.79 -10.88
C VAL A 668 3.80 27.89 -10.88
N VAL A 669 5.06 27.56 -10.62
CA VAL A 669 6.15 28.55 -10.57
C VAL A 669 6.45 29.17 -11.93
N ILE A 670 6.20 28.45 -13.04
CA ILE A 670 6.35 28.98 -14.40
C ILE A 670 5.12 29.78 -14.84
N GLY A 671 3.92 29.25 -14.58
CA GLY A 671 2.66 29.86 -15.03
C GLY A 671 2.19 31.03 -14.15
N LYS A 672 2.65 31.07 -12.89
CA LYS A 672 2.47 32.17 -11.94
C LYS A 672 3.83 32.71 -11.52
N ARG A 673 3.87 33.68 -10.60
CA ARG A 673 5.12 34.18 -10.03
C ARG A 673 5.57 33.32 -8.84
N PRO A 674 6.88 33.10 -8.66
CA PRO A 674 7.46 32.42 -7.51
C PRO A 674 7.31 33.24 -6.21
N PRO A 675 7.66 32.67 -5.04
CA PRO A 675 7.65 33.40 -3.77
C PRO A 675 8.67 34.56 -3.74
N ASP A 676 8.25 35.71 -3.19
CA ASP A 676 9.07 36.94 -3.13
C ASP A 676 9.95 37.03 -1.88
N TYR A 677 9.55 36.39 -0.78
CA TYR A 677 10.13 36.61 0.56
C TYR A 677 11.28 35.65 0.95
N GLY A 678 11.85 34.90 0.00
CA GLY A 678 12.86 33.88 0.32
C GLY A 678 12.26 32.62 0.96
N GLY A 679 13.11 31.68 1.39
CA GLY A 679 12.69 30.48 2.12
C GLY A 679 12.83 30.66 3.62
N ALA A 680 11.92 30.12 4.42
CA ALA A 680 11.92 30.24 5.88
C ALA A 680 13.13 29.53 6.52
N LEU A 681 13.65 28.47 5.88
CA LEU A 681 14.85 27.74 6.30
C LEU A 681 16.06 28.07 5.43
N LEU A 682 15.89 28.09 4.10
CA LEU A 682 16.99 28.24 3.15
C LEU A 682 17.43 29.72 2.95
N GLY A 683 16.71 30.66 3.56
CA GLY A 683 17.02 32.10 3.54
C GLY A 683 16.72 32.78 2.22
N ASP A 684 17.34 33.95 2.01
CA ASP A 684 17.05 34.82 0.87
C ASP A 684 17.35 34.16 -0.48
N GLY A 685 16.45 34.39 -1.43
CA GLY A 685 16.58 33.98 -2.82
C GLY A 685 15.42 33.15 -3.34
N THR A 686 14.85 33.58 -4.48
CA THR A 686 13.69 32.96 -5.12
C THR A 686 13.88 31.47 -5.41
N THR A 687 15.05 31.05 -5.90
CA THR A 687 15.33 29.63 -6.19
C THR A 687 15.33 28.78 -4.92
N ARG A 688 15.82 29.33 -3.80
CA ARG A 688 15.84 28.64 -2.52
C ARG A 688 14.42 28.48 -1.95
N ALA A 689 13.61 29.53 -2.05
CA ALA A 689 12.18 29.49 -1.70
C ALA A 689 11.41 28.43 -2.51
N VAL A 690 11.68 28.32 -3.82
CA VAL A 690 11.04 27.31 -4.69
C VAL A 690 11.46 25.89 -4.30
N ILE A 691 12.74 25.66 -3.95
CA ILE A 691 13.20 24.35 -3.48
C ILE A 691 12.53 23.99 -2.15
N GLU A 692 12.45 24.94 -1.22
CA GLU A 692 11.80 24.73 0.08
C GLU A 692 10.30 24.43 -0.07
N LEU A 693 9.61 25.16 -0.95
CA LEU A 693 8.21 24.93 -1.30
C LEU A 693 8.01 23.53 -1.88
N TYR A 694 8.88 23.13 -2.82
CA TYR A 694 8.88 21.79 -3.38
C TYR A 694 9.07 20.71 -2.31
N LEU A 695 10.02 20.89 -1.38
CA LEU A 695 10.28 19.92 -0.31
C LEU A 695 9.07 19.74 0.61
N ALA A 696 8.41 20.84 1.00
CA ALA A 696 7.19 20.79 1.81
C ALA A 696 6.04 20.07 1.10
N LEU A 697 5.80 20.40 -0.18
CA LEU A 697 4.80 19.74 -1.01
C LEU A 697 5.12 18.25 -1.23
N ALA A 698 6.39 17.91 -1.47
CA ALA A 698 6.83 16.54 -1.71
C ALA A 698 6.69 15.68 -0.45
N ALA A 699 7.08 16.19 0.71
CA ALA A 699 6.87 15.51 1.99
C ALA A 699 5.37 15.25 2.24
N THR A 700 4.51 16.23 1.98
CA THR A 700 3.05 16.09 2.11
C THR A 700 2.49 15.00 1.18
N ALA A 701 2.95 14.97 -0.07
CA ALA A 701 2.56 13.93 -1.04
C ALA A 701 3.02 12.53 -0.59
N ILE A 702 4.25 12.40 -0.09
CA ILE A 702 4.83 11.14 0.40
C ILE A 702 4.05 10.61 1.61
N VAL A 703 3.78 11.46 2.62
CA VAL A 703 2.98 11.08 3.79
C VAL A 703 1.58 10.66 3.36
N SER A 704 0.98 11.40 2.43
CA SER A 704 -0.33 11.08 1.86
C SER A 704 -0.34 9.74 1.10
N ALA A 705 0.75 9.38 0.42
CA ALA A 705 0.92 8.06 -0.19
C ALA A 705 1.02 6.94 0.85
N ILE A 706 1.70 7.16 1.98
CA ILE A 706 1.76 6.19 3.08
C ILE A 706 0.38 6.04 3.75
N VAL A 707 -0.37 7.14 3.92
CA VAL A 707 -1.76 7.09 4.38
C VAL A 707 -2.64 6.31 3.39
N GLY A 708 -2.45 6.48 2.09
CA GLY A 708 -3.12 5.67 1.07
C GLY A 708 -2.83 4.17 1.20
N LEU A 709 -1.60 3.77 1.51
CA LEU A 709 -1.27 2.37 1.84
C LEU A 709 -2.00 1.90 3.11
N ALA A 710 -2.07 2.73 4.15
CA ALA A 710 -2.81 2.42 5.38
C ALA A 710 -4.30 2.17 5.11
N LEU A 711 -4.93 2.99 4.27
CA LEU A 711 -6.32 2.82 3.84
C LEU A 711 -6.50 1.58 2.95
N SER A 712 -5.56 1.33 2.03
CA SER A 712 -5.57 0.13 1.20
C SER A 712 -5.52 -1.15 2.04
N SER A 713 -4.77 -1.14 3.16
CA SER A 713 -4.71 -2.26 4.11
C SER A 713 -6.01 -2.46 4.91
N LEU A 714 -6.84 -1.42 5.02
CA LEU A 714 -8.13 -1.43 5.73
C LEU A 714 -9.29 -1.88 4.84
N ALA A 715 -9.22 -1.57 3.56
CA ALA A 715 -10.25 -1.88 2.59
C ALA A 715 -10.47 -3.41 2.51
N ARG A 716 -11.74 -3.80 2.32
CA ARG A 716 -12.12 -5.22 2.12
C ARG A 716 -12.41 -5.56 0.66
N SER A 717 -12.79 -4.56 -0.14
CA SER A 717 -12.99 -4.69 -1.57
C SER A 717 -12.46 -3.47 -2.32
N THR A 718 -12.12 -3.66 -3.60
CA THR A 718 -11.69 -2.58 -4.51
C THR A 718 -12.78 -1.51 -4.70
N GLU A 719 -14.05 -1.85 -4.49
CA GLU A 719 -15.18 -0.93 -4.58
C GLU A 719 -15.16 0.14 -3.48
N GLN A 720 -14.61 -0.17 -2.31
CA GLN A 720 -14.50 0.77 -1.19
C GLN A 720 -13.43 1.86 -1.42
N VAL A 721 -12.55 1.68 -2.40
CA VAL A 721 -11.39 2.55 -2.62
C VAL A 721 -11.80 3.97 -3.00
N LEU A 722 -12.77 4.15 -3.92
CA LEU A 722 -13.15 5.48 -4.39
C LEU A 722 -13.82 6.33 -3.29
N PRO A 723 -14.81 5.80 -2.52
CA PRO A 723 -15.34 6.53 -1.37
C PRO A 723 -14.29 6.91 -0.32
N MET A 724 -13.33 6.03 -0.04
CA MET A 724 -12.24 6.31 0.89
C MET A 724 -11.32 7.44 0.37
N LEU A 725 -10.98 7.42 -0.92
CA LEU A 725 -10.19 8.49 -1.55
C LEU A 725 -10.89 9.85 -1.41
N VAL A 726 -12.16 9.92 -1.80
CA VAL A 726 -12.96 11.14 -1.71
C VAL A 726 -13.05 11.63 -0.27
N GLY A 727 -13.34 10.73 0.68
CA GLY A 727 -13.44 11.08 2.10
C GLY A 727 -12.15 11.70 2.64
N VAL A 728 -10.98 11.15 2.29
CA VAL A 728 -9.69 11.67 2.74
C VAL A 728 -9.35 13.01 2.10
N VAL A 729 -9.66 13.18 0.82
CA VAL A 729 -9.45 14.45 0.11
C VAL A 729 -10.35 15.54 0.69
N MET A 730 -11.63 15.23 0.95
CA MET A 730 -12.57 16.15 1.59
C MET A 730 -12.14 16.51 3.01
N MET A 731 -11.74 15.53 3.81
CA MET A 731 -11.23 15.77 5.16
C MET A 731 -9.97 16.64 5.12
N SER A 732 -9.07 16.39 4.17
CA SER A 732 -7.85 17.18 3.98
C SER A 732 -8.15 18.61 3.55
N MET A 733 -9.13 18.82 2.66
CA MET A 733 -9.58 20.14 2.22
C MET A 733 -10.14 20.96 3.38
N VAL A 734 -10.93 20.35 4.27
CA VAL A 734 -11.57 21.04 5.40
C VAL A 734 -10.58 21.31 6.53
N PHE A 735 -9.75 20.34 6.88
CA PHE A 735 -8.90 20.42 8.08
C PHE A 735 -7.47 20.96 7.81
N ALA A 736 -7.13 21.34 6.58
CA ALA A 736 -5.82 21.92 6.28
C ALA A 736 -5.61 23.33 6.90
N GLY A 737 -6.69 24.06 7.22
CA GLY A 737 -6.63 25.41 7.79
C GLY A 737 -6.72 26.56 6.76
N GLY A 738 -6.52 26.29 5.47
CA GLY A 738 -6.52 27.33 4.44
C GLY A 738 -7.91 27.79 3.95
N LEU A 739 -8.87 26.87 3.77
CA LEU A 739 -10.24 27.22 3.32
C LEU A 739 -11.19 27.49 4.49
N VAL A 740 -11.06 26.67 5.53
CA VAL A 740 -11.87 26.75 6.74
C VAL A 740 -10.93 27.04 7.90
N PRO A 741 -11.08 28.16 8.61
CA PRO A 741 -10.23 28.47 9.75
C PRO A 741 -10.54 27.50 10.89
N VAL A 742 -9.58 26.62 11.18
CA VAL A 742 -9.70 25.60 12.24
C VAL A 742 -9.02 26.06 13.54
N THR A 743 -8.04 26.95 13.43
CA THR A 743 -7.21 27.45 14.52
C THR A 743 -8.04 28.22 15.56
N GLY A 744 -7.79 27.96 16.85
CA GLY A 744 -8.52 28.59 17.96
C GLY A 744 -9.87 27.95 18.31
N ARG A 745 -10.35 26.97 17.52
CA ARG A 745 -11.60 26.25 17.79
C ARG A 745 -11.34 24.97 18.57
N VAL A 746 -11.69 24.95 19.85
CA VAL A 746 -11.52 23.78 20.73
C VAL A 746 -12.21 22.54 20.13
N GLY A 747 -11.50 21.42 20.08
CA GLY A 747 -11.92 20.17 19.47
C GLY A 747 -11.55 20.07 17.99
N LEU A 748 -11.91 21.07 17.18
CA LEU A 748 -11.61 21.07 15.74
C LEU A 748 -10.11 21.25 15.45
N ASP A 749 -9.43 22.11 16.20
CA ASP A 749 -7.97 22.34 16.05
C ASP A 749 -7.19 21.04 16.30
N GLN A 750 -7.53 20.30 17.36
CA GLN A 750 -6.86 19.04 17.70
C GLN A 750 -7.09 17.94 16.66
N VAL A 751 -8.28 17.87 16.07
CA VAL A 751 -8.57 16.91 14.99
C VAL A 751 -7.75 17.23 13.74
N SER A 752 -7.50 18.51 13.46
CA SER A 752 -6.69 18.92 12.31
C SER A 752 -5.24 18.43 12.39
N TRP A 753 -4.68 18.26 13.59
CA TRP A 753 -3.31 17.79 13.79
C TRP A 753 -3.08 16.36 13.30
N LEU A 754 -4.14 15.57 13.11
CA LEU A 754 -4.07 14.21 12.60
C LEU A 754 -4.00 14.14 11.07
N VAL A 755 -4.22 15.28 10.39
CA VAL A 755 -4.35 15.36 8.93
C VAL A 755 -3.03 15.84 8.34
N PRO A 756 -2.33 15.06 7.48
CA PRO A 756 -1.06 15.48 6.91
C PRO A 756 -1.14 16.80 6.15
N ALA A 757 -2.29 17.07 5.52
CA ALA A 757 -2.56 18.29 4.79
C ALA A 757 -2.48 19.56 5.65
N ARG A 758 -2.68 19.47 6.97
CA ARG A 758 -2.56 20.60 7.90
C ARG A 758 -1.13 21.07 8.05
N TRP A 759 -0.22 20.12 8.28
CA TRP A 759 1.22 20.35 8.43
C TRP A 759 1.87 20.69 7.08
N GLY A 760 1.42 20.04 6.01
CA GLY A 760 1.83 20.38 4.65
C GLY A 760 1.47 21.81 4.25
N TYR A 761 0.21 22.20 4.51
CA TYR A 761 -0.22 23.58 4.25
C TYR A 761 0.57 24.59 5.08
N ALA A 762 0.76 24.33 6.38
CA ALA A 762 1.54 25.19 7.25
C ALA A 762 2.98 25.39 6.76
N ALA A 763 3.69 24.32 6.41
CA ALA A 763 5.06 24.39 5.89
C ALA A 763 5.13 25.22 4.59
N THR A 764 4.17 25.05 3.67
CA THR A 764 4.12 25.84 2.44
C THR A 764 3.74 27.30 2.68
N ALA A 765 2.85 27.57 3.66
CA ALA A 765 2.46 28.92 4.05
C ALA A 765 3.60 29.68 4.74
N ALA A 766 4.36 29.00 5.60
CA ALA A 766 5.58 29.51 6.19
C ALA A 766 6.61 29.81 5.09
N THR A 767 6.81 28.92 4.12
CA THR A 767 7.77 29.14 3.01
C THR A 767 7.43 30.37 2.18
N VAL A 768 6.15 30.56 1.82
CA VAL A 768 5.69 31.68 0.98
C VAL A 768 5.57 33.00 1.77
N ASP A 769 5.66 32.93 3.09
CA ASP A 769 5.30 34.02 4.00
C ASP A 769 3.87 34.52 3.74
N LEU A 770 2.91 33.61 3.87
CA LEU A 770 1.52 33.85 3.50
C LEU A 770 0.91 35.07 4.23
N ARG A 771 1.39 35.39 5.44
CA ARG A 771 0.96 36.56 6.23
C ARG A 771 1.33 37.87 5.55
N ASN A 772 2.45 37.91 4.82
CA ASN A 772 2.89 39.08 4.06
C ASN A 772 2.54 39.01 2.57
N ALA A 773 2.39 37.81 2.02
CA ALA A 773 2.01 37.60 0.63
C ALA A 773 0.52 37.87 0.40
N ALA A 774 -0.37 37.44 1.30
CA ALA A 774 -1.81 37.68 1.16
C ALA A 774 -2.22 39.05 1.74
N GLY A 775 -3.03 39.80 0.99
CA GLY A 775 -3.61 41.07 1.45
C GLY A 775 -4.79 40.91 2.42
N ARG A 776 -5.31 39.68 2.58
CA ARG A 776 -6.33 39.30 3.58
C ARG A 776 -6.02 37.90 4.12
N ALA A 777 -5.26 37.81 5.21
CA ALA A 777 -5.12 36.57 5.98
C ALA A 777 -6.22 36.52 7.05
N PHE A 778 -7.11 35.52 6.98
CA PHE A 778 -8.29 35.42 7.85
C PHE A 778 -8.01 34.87 9.25
N THR A 779 -6.79 34.41 9.52
CA THR A 779 -6.40 33.77 10.78
C THR A 779 -4.93 33.99 11.10
N ASP A 780 -4.65 34.37 12.34
CA ASP A 780 -3.28 34.44 12.88
C ASP A 780 -2.85 33.06 13.39
N ASP A 781 -2.31 32.25 12.48
CA ASP A 781 -1.79 30.92 12.80
C ASP A 781 -0.28 30.96 12.99
N VAL A 782 0.17 30.63 14.19
CA VAL A 782 1.59 30.60 14.55
C VAL A 782 2.40 29.66 13.66
N LEU A 783 1.78 28.58 13.16
CA LEU A 783 2.46 27.64 12.25
C LEU A 783 2.75 28.25 10.87
N TRP A 784 2.15 29.40 10.52
CA TRP A 784 2.40 30.07 9.23
C TRP A 784 3.50 31.13 9.31
N HIS A 785 4.12 31.30 10.48
CA HIS A 785 5.22 32.25 10.64
C HIS A 785 6.40 31.85 9.74
N HIS A 786 6.94 32.82 9.01
CA HIS A 786 8.11 32.68 8.13
C HIS A 786 9.40 32.54 8.97
N GLU A 787 9.52 31.43 9.69
CA GLU A 787 10.67 31.14 10.54
C GLU A 787 11.06 29.66 10.46
N ALA A 788 12.36 29.39 10.45
CA ALA A 788 12.91 28.04 10.36
C ALA A 788 12.37 27.08 11.44
N ARG A 789 12.08 27.56 12.66
CA ARG A 789 11.58 26.72 13.77
C ARG A 789 10.21 26.11 13.48
N TRP A 790 9.31 26.87 12.87
CA TRP A 790 7.95 26.43 12.57
C TRP A 790 7.94 25.53 11.35
N TRP A 791 8.69 25.88 10.33
CA TRP A 791 8.88 25.02 9.16
C TRP A 791 9.49 23.66 9.51
N LEU A 792 10.55 23.64 10.34
CA LEU A 792 11.19 22.39 10.80
C LEU A 792 10.24 21.55 11.66
N LEU A 793 9.39 22.18 12.48
CA LEU A 793 8.36 21.50 13.24
C LEU A 793 7.37 20.80 12.32
N ASP A 794 6.82 21.51 11.33
CA ASP A 794 5.83 20.95 10.40
C ASP A 794 6.40 19.73 9.66
N MET A 795 7.64 19.84 9.18
CA MET A 795 8.35 18.76 8.51
C MET A 795 8.67 17.58 9.45
N ALA A 796 9.03 17.86 10.70
CA ALA A 796 9.26 16.82 11.70
C ALA A 796 7.98 16.05 12.03
N VAL A 797 6.84 16.73 12.15
CA VAL A 797 5.54 16.08 12.38
C VAL A 797 5.14 15.22 11.19
N LEU A 798 5.30 15.71 9.96
CA LEU A 798 5.08 14.91 8.75
C LEU A 798 5.95 13.63 8.75
N ALA A 799 7.22 13.72 9.13
CA ALA A 799 8.10 12.57 9.25
C ALA A 799 7.66 11.57 10.33
N VAL A 800 7.22 12.06 11.50
CA VAL A 800 6.66 11.22 12.57
C VAL A 800 5.38 10.52 12.09
N MET A 801 4.49 11.23 11.40
CA MET A 801 3.28 10.63 10.82
C MET A 801 3.62 9.53 9.80
N ALA A 802 4.63 9.74 8.95
CA ALA A 802 5.11 8.71 8.01
C ALA A 802 5.55 7.44 8.75
N LEU A 803 6.32 7.58 9.84
CA LEU A 803 6.78 6.45 10.66
C LEU A 803 5.62 5.73 11.36
N LEU A 804 4.67 6.48 11.93
CA LEU A 804 3.50 5.91 12.60
C LEU A 804 2.62 5.12 11.63
N TRP A 805 2.29 5.69 10.48
CA TRP A 805 1.48 5.00 9.46
C TRP A 805 2.21 3.80 8.86
N THR A 806 3.52 3.90 8.64
CA THR A 806 4.35 2.76 8.21
C THR A 806 4.35 1.65 9.26
N GLY A 807 4.47 2.01 10.54
CA GLY A 807 4.38 1.08 11.67
C GLY A 807 3.01 0.39 11.75
N TYR A 808 1.93 1.14 11.54
CA TYR A 808 0.57 0.62 11.47
C TYR A 808 0.38 -0.39 10.33
N VAL A 809 0.79 -0.04 9.11
CA VAL A 809 0.72 -0.95 7.94
C VAL A 809 1.55 -2.22 8.20
N ARG A 810 2.77 -2.06 8.73
CA ARG A 810 3.64 -3.18 9.11
C ARG A 810 2.97 -4.10 10.13
N TRP A 811 2.36 -3.55 11.16
CA TRP A 811 1.68 -4.29 12.20
C TRP A 811 0.48 -5.07 11.64
N ARG A 812 -0.33 -4.44 10.78
CA ARG A 812 -1.44 -5.09 10.06
C ARG A 812 -0.98 -6.28 9.21
N LEU A 813 0.11 -6.11 8.46
CA LEU A 813 0.68 -7.17 7.64
C LEU A 813 1.23 -8.32 8.52
N ARG A 814 1.83 -8.01 9.69
CA ARG A 814 2.38 -8.99 10.63
C ARG A 814 1.32 -9.80 11.38
N LEU A 815 0.24 -9.19 11.83
CA LEU A 815 -0.79 -9.90 12.59
C LEU A 815 -1.48 -11.00 11.79
N THR A 816 -1.60 -10.82 10.48
CA THR A 816 -2.11 -11.87 9.59
C THR A 816 -1.16 -13.06 9.51
N ALA A 817 0.15 -12.83 9.69
CA ALA A 817 1.18 -13.86 9.70
C ALA A 817 1.26 -14.59 11.06
N MET A 818 1.19 -13.87 12.19
CA MET A 818 1.17 -14.48 13.53
C MET A 818 -0.11 -15.28 13.80
N ALA A 819 -1.26 -14.81 13.32
CA ALA A 819 -2.50 -15.57 13.39
C ALA A 819 -2.43 -16.91 12.62
N ARG A 820 -1.55 -17.01 11.61
CA ARG A 820 -1.28 -18.26 10.88
C ARG A 820 -0.23 -19.13 11.56
N SER A 821 0.82 -18.54 12.15
CA SER A 821 1.87 -19.32 12.83
C SER A 821 1.43 -19.90 14.17
N GLN A 822 0.34 -19.41 14.77
CA GLN A 822 -0.12 -19.85 16.10
C GLN A 822 -1.37 -20.73 16.10
N GLY A 823 -1.85 -21.23 14.95
CA GLY A 823 -2.98 -22.17 14.94
C GLY A 823 -4.20 -21.67 15.72
N ALA A 824 -4.48 -20.35 15.68
CA ALA A 824 -5.56 -19.80 16.49
C ALA A 824 -6.92 -20.37 16.01
N PRO A 825 -7.72 -20.97 16.91
CA PRO A 825 -9.03 -21.53 16.56
C PRO A 825 -9.92 -20.44 15.96
N ALA A 826 -10.63 -20.77 14.88
CA ALA A 826 -11.26 -19.76 14.03
C ALA A 826 -12.46 -19.00 14.66
N GLY A 827 -12.80 -19.28 15.93
CA GLY A 827 -13.97 -18.71 16.63
C GLY A 827 -13.71 -17.53 17.52
N GLY A 828 -12.45 -17.17 17.70
CA GLY A 828 -12.12 -15.87 18.29
C GLY A 828 -12.27 -14.71 17.30
N GLY A 829 -12.41 -15.01 15.99
CA GLY A 829 -12.06 -14.10 14.90
C GLY A 829 -12.80 -12.75 14.91
N ARG A 830 -14.10 -12.72 15.16
CA ARG A 830 -14.84 -11.43 15.14
C ARG A 830 -14.57 -10.59 16.39
N GLY A 831 -14.35 -11.21 17.55
CA GLY A 831 -14.08 -10.54 18.81
C GLY A 831 -12.63 -10.06 18.92
N ALA A 832 -11.66 -10.91 18.60
CA ALA A 832 -10.24 -10.59 18.62
C ALA A 832 -9.86 -9.58 17.53
N GLN A 833 -10.45 -9.65 16.35
CA GLN A 833 -10.19 -8.72 15.26
C GLN A 833 -10.88 -7.37 15.51
N ARG A 834 -12.08 -7.33 16.12
CA ARG A 834 -12.70 -6.09 16.63
C ARG A 834 -11.93 -5.47 17.79
N ARG A 835 -11.47 -6.29 18.74
CA ARG A 835 -10.61 -5.84 19.86
C ARG A 835 -9.27 -5.33 19.35
N ALA A 836 -8.63 -5.99 18.38
CA ALA A 836 -7.38 -5.52 17.77
C ALA A 836 -7.58 -4.24 16.94
N LEU A 837 -8.68 -4.13 16.18
CA LEU A 837 -9.07 -2.89 15.50
C LEU A 837 -9.31 -1.74 16.48
N ALA A 838 -10.05 -2.01 17.57
CA ALA A 838 -10.33 -1.04 18.62
C ALA A 838 -9.05 -0.64 19.35
N ILE A 839 -8.22 -1.60 19.76
CA ILE A 839 -6.92 -1.36 20.43
C ILE A 839 -5.99 -0.56 19.50
N SER A 840 -6.02 -0.77 18.20
CA SER A 840 -5.13 -0.04 17.27
C SER A 840 -5.63 1.33 16.92
N ALA A 841 -6.95 1.50 16.76
CA ALA A 841 -7.55 2.81 16.69
C ALA A 841 -7.25 3.59 17.98
N VAL A 842 -7.37 2.94 19.15
CA VAL A 842 -7.06 3.52 20.46
C VAL A 842 -5.57 3.82 20.61
N VAL A 843 -4.65 2.95 20.17
CA VAL A 843 -3.21 3.19 20.26
C VAL A 843 -2.78 4.29 19.29
N VAL A 844 -3.30 4.34 18.06
CA VAL A 844 -3.01 5.43 17.12
C VAL A 844 -3.57 6.76 17.66
N VAL A 845 -4.82 6.76 18.14
CA VAL A 845 -5.43 7.95 18.76
C VAL A 845 -4.72 8.34 20.06
N ALA A 846 -4.25 7.38 20.87
CA ALA A 846 -3.53 7.65 22.12
C ALA A 846 -2.10 8.11 21.87
N VAL A 847 -1.40 7.61 20.85
CA VAL A 847 -0.06 8.09 20.47
C VAL A 847 -0.16 9.48 19.85
N LEU A 848 -1.14 9.72 18.98
CA LEU A 848 -1.40 11.05 18.43
C LEU A 848 -1.88 12.04 19.51
N GLY A 849 -2.70 11.57 20.45
CA GLY A 849 -3.12 12.32 21.64
C GLY A 849 -1.99 12.58 22.63
N ALA A 850 -1.04 11.65 22.80
CA ALA A 850 0.13 11.81 23.65
C ALA A 850 1.16 12.76 23.02
N VAL A 851 1.35 12.71 21.70
CA VAL A 851 2.14 13.70 20.95
C VAL A 851 1.47 15.08 21.06
N GLY A 852 0.14 15.16 20.87
CA GLY A 852 -0.62 16.39 21.06
C GLY A 852 -0.57 16.92 22.50
N TYR A 853 -0.57 16.04 23.51
CA TYR A 853 -0.50 16.40 24.93
C TYR A 853 0.91 16.84 25.36
N ALA A 854 1.95 16.13 24.91
CA ALA A 854 3.34 16.53 25.12
C ALA A 854 3.62 17.89 24.45
N PHE A 855 2.97 18.17 23.32
CA PHE A 855 3.04 19.43 22.61
C PHE A 855 2.21 20.55 23.27
N TRP A 856 1.03 20.23 23.80
CA TRP A 856 0.17 21.17 24.55
C TRP A 856 0.89 21.75 25.79
N ARG A 857 1.77 20.98 26.42
CA ARG A 857 2.62 21.46 27.54
C ARG A 857 3.78 22.38 27.12
N GLY A 858 4.11 22.47 25.83
CA GLY A 858 5.28 23.19 25.32
C GLY A 858 4.99 24.57 24.71
N LEU A 859 3.72 24.97 24.59
CA LEU A 859 3.33 26.25 24.01
C LEU A 859 3.04 27.28 25.10
N PRO A 860 3.60 28.51 25.04
CA PRO A 860 3.26 29.60 25.94
C PRO A 860 1.76 29.95 25.87
N ASP A 861 1.25 30.44 27.00
CA ASP A 861 -0.15 30.73 27.33
C ASP A 861 -0.94 31.45 26.21
N ARG A 862 -2.01 30.81 25.72
CA ARG A 862 -2.90 31.26 24.63
C ARG A 862 -4.08 32.12 25.12
N SER A 863 -4.00 32.75 26.28
CA SER A 863 -5.16 33.42 26.89
C SER A 863 -5.38 34.89 26.49
N ARG A 864 -4.51 35.53 25.71
CA ARG A 864 -4.79 36.88 25.13
C ARG A 864 -4.09 37.07 23.78
N ALA A 865 -4.83 36.87 22.69
CA ALA A 865 -4.54 37.57 21.44
C ALA A 865 -5.39 38.86 21.45
N PRO A 866 -4.82 40.06 21.27
CA PRO A 866 -5.62 41.26 21.01
C PRO A 866 -6.44 41.06 19.74
N GLU A 867 -7.65 41.63 19.67
CA GLU A 867 -8.45 41.66 18.45
C GLU A 867 -7.65 42.26 17.29
N PRO A 868 -7.76 41.73 16.06
CA PRO A 868 -7.07 42.30 14.91
C PRO A 868 -7.81 43.56 14.44
N GLU A 869 -7.38 44.73 14.89
CA GLU A 869 -7.67 46.00 14.21
C GLU A 869 -6.89 46.07 12.89
N ASN A 870 -7.29 45.25 11.91
CA ASN A 870 -6.81 45.37 10.53
C ASN A 870 -7.57 46.51 9.83
N LEU A 871 -7.25 47.76 10.16
CA LEU A 871 -7.66 48.91 9.36
C LEU A 871 -6.67 49.07 8.20
N VAL A 872 -7.04 48.52 7.03
CA VAL A 872 -6.40 48.90 5.77
C VAL A 872 -7.03 50.23 5.36
N GLU A 873 -6.44 51.35 5.81
CA GLU A 873 -6.83 52.67 5.31
C GLU A 873 -6.34 52.85 3.88
N ALA A 874 -7.26 53.20 2.98
CA ALA A 874 -6.88 53.56 1.61
C ALA A 874 -6.12 54.89 1.63
N SER A 875 -5.13 55.07 0.74
CA SER A 875 -4.34 56.31 0.68
C SER A 875 -5.20 57.58 0.56
N GLY A 876 -6.36 57.50 -0.11
CA GLY A 876 -7.29 58.63 -0.25
C GLY A 876 -8.02 59.04 1.03
N ASP A 877 -8.11 58.16 2.05
CA ASP A 877 -8.62 58.55 3.37
C ASP A 877 -7.52 59.22 4.22
N LEU A 878 -6.26 58.81 4.04
CA LEU A 878 -5.09 59.42 4.67
C LEU A 878 -4.80 60.85 4.16
N ASP A 879 -5.07 61.13 2.88
CA ASP A 879 -4.92 62.49 2.30
C ASP A 879 -5.76 63.55 3.01
N ARG A 880 -6.90 63.16 3.61
CA ARG A 880 -7.79 64.07 4.34
C ARG A 880 -7.22 64.53 5.69
N LEU A 881 -6.23 63.81 6.23
CA LEU A 881 -5.57 64.17 7.48
C LEU A 881 -4.54 65.28 7.29
N LEU A 882 -4.05 65.48 6.07
CA LEU A 882 -3.02 66.48 5.76
C LEU A 882 -3.61 67.90 5.79
N LEU A 883 -2.92 68.80 6.48
CA LEU A 883 -3.34 70.19 6.64
C LEU A 883 -3.16 70.98 5.34
N ASP A 884 -4.04 71.95 5.09
CA ASP A 884 -3.97 72.86 3.95
C ASP A 884 -3.13 74.13 4.28
N ALA A 885 -2.91 74.98 3.28
CA ALA A 885 -2.16 76.22 3.44
C ALA A 885 -2.75 77.15 4.52
N ALA A 886 -4.08 77.20 4.64
CA ALA A 886 -4.77 78.08 5.59
C ALA A 886 -4.57 77.64 7.05
N ALA A 887 -4.53 76.32 7.30
CA ALA A 887 -4.24 75.77 8.62
C ALA A 887 -2.76 75.90 9.01
N VAL A 888 -1.83 75.83 8.03
CA VAL A 888 -0.39 75.87 8.29
C VAL A 888 0.19 77.29 8.41
N ALA A 889 -0.27 78.23 7.59
CA ALA A 889 0.22 79.61 7.53
C ALA A 889 0.36 80.30 8.91
N PRO A 890 -0.66 80.30 9.80
CA PRO A 890 -0.56 80.95 11.10
C PRO A 890 0.40 80.25 12.08
N VAL A 891 0.70 78.97 11.86
CA VAL A 891 1.62 78.19 12.72
C VAL A 891 3.08 78.49 12.38
N VAL A 892 3.38 78.65 11.09
CA VAL A 892 4.75 78.92 10.60
C VAL A 892 5.05 80.40 10.37
N GLY A 893 4.03 81.28 10.42
CA GLY A 893 4.19 82.72 10.25
C GLY A 893 4.27 83.20 8.79
N ALA A 894 3.80 82.41 7.84
CA ALA A 894 3.86 82.70 6.39
C ALA A 894 2.57 83.39 5.90
N GLN A 895 2.65 84.18 4.82
CA GLN A 895 1.49 84.93 4.29
C GLN A 895 0.89 84.31 3.02
N ASP A 896 1.68 83.60 2.20
CA ASP A 896 1.23 83.06 0.89
C ASP A 896 1.78 81.65 0.61
N LEU A 897 1.28 80.64 1.33
CA LEU A 897 1.66 79.22 1.12
C LEU A 897 0.91 78.58 -0.06
N VAL A 898 1.66 77.92 -0.95
CA VAL A 898 1.18 77.11 -2.08
C VAL A 898 1.45 75.62 -1.80
N ALA A 899 0.57 74.73 -2.27
CA ALA A 899 0.65 73.29 -2.04
C ALA A 899 1.08 72.51 -3.30
N ASP A 900 2.06 71.62 -3.11
CA ASP A 900 2.40 70.54 -4.03
C ASP A 900 1.87 69.22 -3.44
N GLU A 901 0.93 68.58 -4.13
CA GLU A 901 0.49 67.22 -3.79
C GLU A 901 1.54 66.20 -4.25
N VAL A 902 1.83 65.23 -3.40
CA VAL A 902 2.87 64.22 -3.67
C VAL A 902 2.29 62.83 -3.54
N GLU A 903 2.21 62.11 -4.66
CA GLU A 903 1.78 60.72 -4.68
C GLU A 903 2.88 59.80 -4.13
N GLY A 904 2.65 59.26 -2.93
CA GLY A 904 3.53 58.29 -2.29
C GLY A 904 4.80 58.88 -1.67
N PRO A 905 5.71 58.05 -1.14
CA PRO A 905 6.93 58.54 -0.52
C PRO A 905 7.84 59.20 -1.55
N PHE A 906 8.47 60.31 -1.17
CA PHE A 906 9.37 61.07 -2.05
C PHE A 906 10.50 60.18 -2.57
N VAL A 907 10.62 60.07 -3.90
CA VAL A 907 11.63 59.22 -4.57
C VAL A 907 13.05 59.82 -4.49
N GLY A 908 13.16 61.09 -4.06
CA GLY A 908 14.43 61.78 -3.85
C GLY A 908 14.92 61.76 -2.40
N ASP A 909 16.17 61.31 -2.25
CA ASP A 909 17.20 61.91 -1.39
C ASP A 909 17.33 61.63 0.11
N ASN A 910 18.59 61.35 0.49
CA ASN A 910 19.34 61.93 1.61
C ASN A 910 20.70 61.22 1.71
N VAL A 911 21.78 61.99 1.76
CA VAL A 911 23.12 61.51 2.10
C VAL A 911 23.44 62.00 3.51
N VAL A 912 22.95 61.27 4.50
CA VAL A 912 23.35 61.53 5.88
C VAL A 912 24.70 60.84 6.12
N PRO A 913 25.67 61.45 6.84
CA PRO A 913 26.97 60.83 7.07
C PRO A 913 26.87 59.38 7.57
N GLU A 914 27.88 58.55 7.28
CA GLU A 914 27.86 57.10 7.54
C GLU A 914 27.48 56.73 9.00
N ARG A 915 27.77 57.62 9.97
CA ARG A 915 27.45 57.47 11.41
C ARG A 915 25.99 57.77 11.79
N CYS A 916 25.17 58.25 10.85
CA CYS A 916 23.75 58.57 10.96
C CYS A 916 22.90 57.59 10.12
N THR A 917 23.37 56.35 9.98
CA THR A 917 22.76 55.35 9.10
C THR A 917 21.27 55.21 9.42
N ALA A 918 20.43 55.37 8.40
CA ALA A 918 18.96 55.29 8.44
C ALA A 918 18.19 56.49 9.02
N ALA A 919 18.85 57.60 9.39
CA ALA A 919 18.17 58.88 9.59
C ALA A 919 17.82 59.45 8.21
N VAL A 920 16.56 59.80 7.97
CA VAL A 920 16.07 60.28 6.68
C VAL A 920 14.99 61.33 6.93
N THR A 921 14.81 62.27 6.00
CA THR A 921 13.77 63.30 6.06
C THR A 921 12.35 62.74 5.92
N VAL A 922 11.40 63.61 6.25
CA VAL A 922 9.97 63.32 6.24
C VAL A 922 9.49 62.79 4.90
N GLY A 923 8.75 61.68 4.94
CA GLY A 923 8.10 61.09 3.77
C GLY A 923 9.03 60.43 2.75
N ALA A 924 10.34 60.33 2.98
CA ALA A 924 11.28 59.83 1.99
C ALA A 924 11.19 58.30 1.77
N ALA A 925 11.34 57.84 0.52
CA ALA A 925 11.20 56.42 0.15
C ALA A 925 12.18 55.49 0.87
N ARG A 926 13.37 55.98 1.26
CA ARG A 926 14.32 55.19 2.07
C ARG A 926 13.86 55.00 3.51
N THR A 927 13.14 55.95 4.10
CA THR A 927 12.65 55.88 5.47
C THR A 927 11.71 54.68 5.65
N TYR A 928 10.84 54.46 4.66
CA TYR A 928 9.79 53.43 4.69
C TYR A 928 10.20 52.11 4.00
N LYS A 929 11.40 52.04 3.41
CA LYS A 929 11.87 50.84 2.70
C LYS A 929 12.04 49.67 3.65
N GLY A 930 11.30 48.59 3.40
CA GLY A 930 11.34 47.36 4.21
C GLY A 930 10.39 47.36 5.41
N TYR A 931 9.57 48.40 5.59
CA TYR A 931 8.54 48.44 6.63
C TYR A 931 7.14 48.16 6.03
N PRO A 932 6.30 47.38 6.73
CA PRO A 932 5.03 46.89 6.18
C PRO A 932 3.86 47.87 6.37
N PHE A 933 4.02 49.12 5.95
CA PHE A 933 2.94 50.10 5.98
C PHE A 933 1.82 49.72 4.98
N THR A 934 0.57 50.03 5.31
CA THR A 934 -0.65 49.66 4.58
C THR A 934 -1.12 50.75 3.62
N GLY A 935 -0.79 52.01 3.88
CA GLY A 935 -1.10 53.17 3.04
C GLY A 935 -0.28 54.39 3.46
N MET A 936 -0.09 55.37 2.57
CA MET A 936 0.66 56.59 2.84
C MET A 936 0.15 57.76 2.00
N ALA A 937 0.21 58.96 2.57
CA ALA A 937 -0.11 60.24 1.94
C ALA A 937 0.96 61.28 2.29
N GLY A 938 1.18 62.26 1.40
CA GLY A 938 2.16 63.32 1.59
C GLY A 938 1.80 64.63 0.91
N ARG A 939 2.11 65.76 1.55
CA ARG A 939 1.90 67.11 1.01
C ARG A 939 3.07 68.01 1.36
N LYS A 940 3.52 68.81 0.39
CA LYS A 940 4.52 69.85 0.58
C LYS A 940 3.87 71.22 0.40
N LEU A 941 4.05 72.10 1.36
CA LEU A 941 3.61 73.50 1.33
C LEU A 941 4.85 74.40 1.31
N HIS A 942 4.86 75.45 0.50
CA HIS A 942 5.96 76.41 0.43
C HIS A 942 5.47 77.81 0.07
N GLU A 943 6.22 78.85 0.44
CA GLU A 943 5.85 80.24 0.10
C GLU A 943 6.01 80.53 -1.40
N GLN A 944 5.25 81.46 -1.98
CA GLN A 944 5.30 81.69 -3.43
C GLN A 944 6.55 82.48 -3.87
N ASP A 945 6.98 83.48 -3.10
CA ASP A 945 8.18 84.28 -3.39
C ASP A 945 8.77 84.93 -2.11
N PRO A 946 9.99 84.53 -1.65
CA PRO A 946 10.83 83.49 -2.20
C PRO A 946 10.46 82.08 -1.66
N PRO A 947 10.51 81.02 -2.49
CA PRO A 947 9.98 79.69 -2.14
C PRO A 947 10.72 78.92 -1.05
N TRP A 948 11.84 79.46 -0.58
CA TRP A 948 12.63 78.90 0.51
C TRP A 948 12.36 79.57 1.88
N ALA A 949 11.63 80.69 1.92
CA ALA A 949 11.38 81.46 3.15
C ALA A 949 10.64 80.63 4.21
N HIS A 950 9.56 79.95 3.83
CA HIS A 950 8.88 78.95 4.65
C HIS A 950 8.51 77.72 3.81
N GLN A 951 8.77 76.52 4.33
CA GLN A 951 8.45 75.24 3.71
C GLN A 951 7.99 74.23 4.75
N VAL A 952 6.88 73.53 4.51
CA VAL A 952 6.35 72.47 5.38
C VAL A 952 6.11 71.20 4.57
N VAL A 953 6.69 70.08 4.99
CA VAL A 953 6.44 68.75 4.44
C VAL A 953 5.69 67.94 5.48
N GLN A 954 4.54 67.38 5.12
CA GLN A 954 3.70 66.55 5.96
C GLN A 954 3.55 65.18 5.30
N SER A 955 3.62 64.12 6.10
CA SER A 955 3.35 62.77 5.65
C SER A 955 2.65 61.96 6.74
N VAL A 956 1.69 61.15 6.32
CA VAL A 956 1.01 60.17 7.18
C VAL A 956 1.14 58.79 6.57
N ALA A 957 1.45 57.79 7.39
CA ALA A 957 1.61 56.40 6.96
C ALA A 957 0.90 55.46 7.93
N ALA A 958 -0.07 54.69 7.43
CA ALA A 958 -0.78 53.68 8.20
C ALA A 958 0.02 52.38 8.27
N PHE A 959 0.03 51.73 9.44
CA PHE A 959 0.67 50.45 9.71
C PHE A 959 -0.38 49.40 10.08
N ARG A 960 0.03 48.13 10.15
CA ARG A 960 -0.88 47.02 10.49
C ARG A 960 -1.29 47.01 11.96
N SER A 961 -0.50 47.63 12.82
CA SER A 961 -0.76 47.72 14.26
C SER A 961 -0.13 48.99 14.83
N ALA A 962 -0.64 49.42 15.98
CA ALA A 962 0.00 50.48 16.76
C ALA A 962 1.44 50.10 17.14
N ASP A 963 1.72 48.83 17.42
CA ASP A 963 3.07 48.36 17.77
C ASP A 963 4.06 48.51 16.60
N ASP A 964 3.65 48.20 15.37
CA ASP A 964 4.49 48.38 14.18
C ASP A 964 4.79 49.86 13.91
N ALA A 965 3.79 50.73 14.08
CA ALA A 965 3.95 52.17 13.98
C ALA A 965 4.89 52.72 15.07
N GLN A 966 4.77 52.21 16.29
CA GLN A 966 5.65 52.58 17.41
C GLN A 966 7.09 52.08 17.21
N ASP A 967 7.31 50.84 16.76
CA ASP A 967 8.66 50.32 16.44
C ASP A 967 9.32 51.18 15.34
N PHE A 968 8.56 51.56 14.31
CA PHE A 968 9.05 52.45 13.26
C PHE A 968 9.52 53.80 13.83
N ARG A 969 8.68 54.48 14.64
CA ARG A 969 9.03 55.76 15.28
C ARG A 969 10.26 55.62 16.18
N GLN A 970 10.32 54.58 17.01
CA GLN A 970 11.46 54.35 17.92
C GLN A 970 12.78 54.15 17.14
N ARG A 971 12.73 53.45 16.00
CA ARG A 971 13.91 53.30 15.14
C ARG A 971 14.35 54.61 14.51
N GLN A 972 13.40 55.46 14.10
CA GLN A 972 13.71 56.79 13.59
C GLN A 972 14.32 57.69 14.68
N GLN A 973 13.79 57.66 15.90
CA GLN A 973 14.37 58.37 17.04
C GLN A 973 15.80 57.89 17.36
N LYS A 974 16.02 56.57 17.33
CA LYS A 974 17.36 55.99 17.51
C LYS A 974 18.32 56.34 16.36
N ALA A 975 17.82 56.55 15.16
CA ALA A 975 18.63 56.96 14.02
C ALA A 975 19.04 58.44 14.12
N TRP A 976 18.08 59.32 14.44
CA TRP A 976 18.30 60.76 14.58
C TRP A 976 19.15 61.13 15.81
N SER A 977 19.02 60.43 16.94
CA SER A 977 19.92 60.61 18.11
C SER A 977 21.39 60.28 17.81
N ARG A 978 21.69 59.53 16.73
CA ARG A 978 23.08 59.36 16.28
C ARG A 978 23.61 60.57 15.52
N CYS A 979 22.77 61.54 15.21
CA CYS A 979 23.10 62.75 14.46
C CYS A 979 23.30 63.99 15.32
N ASP A 980 23.07 63.90 16.63
CA ASP A 980 23.24 65.02 17.56
C ASP A 980 24.60 65.71 17.40
N GLY A 981 24.55 67.01 17.12
CA GLY A 981 25.73 67.88 16.94
C GLY A 981 26.54 67.63 15.67
N LYS A 982 26.03 66.83 14.72
CA LYS A 982 26.73 66.50 13.45
C LYS A 982 26.15 67.29 12.29
N THR A 983 27.01 67.59 11.31
CA THR A 983 26.59 68.12 10.01
C THR A 983 25.90 67.02 9.21
N VAL A 984 24.65 67.24 8.82
CA VAL A 984 23.85 66.38 7.94
C VAL A 984 23.69 67.05 6.58
N THR A 985 23.80 66.27 5.50
CA THR A 985 23.56 66.76 4.14
C THR A 985 22.19 66.30 3.70
N VAL A 986 21.30 67.27 3.44
CA VAL A 986 19.97 67.03 2.88
C VAL A 986 20.04 67.38 1.42
N THR A 987 19.96 66.35 0.57
CA THR A 987 19.77 66.53 -0.86
C THR A 987 18.27 66.64 -1.12
N ALA A 988 17.82 67.54 -1.99
CA ALA A 988 16.43 67.65 -2.42
C ALA A 988 16.26 67.00 -3.80
N ALA A 989 15.01 66.70 -4.17
CA ALA A 989 14.65 65.92 -5.38
C ALA A 989 15.15 66.52 -6.70
N ASP A 990 15.50 67.81 -6.71
CA ASP A 990 16.08 68.54 -7.84
C ASP A 990 17.62 68.45 -7.90
N GLY A 991 18.24 67.68 -6.99
CA GLY A 991 19.69 67.49 -6.87
C GLY A 991 20.40 68.57 -6.05
N THR A 992 19.70 69.58 -5.55
CA THR A 992 20.30 70.60 -4.66
C THR A 992 20.64 69.96 -3.31
N SER A 993 21.81 70.30 -2.74
CA SER A 993 22.22 69.78 -1.44
C SER A 993 22.46 70.93 -0.48
N THR A 994 21.78 70.89 0.66
CA THR A 994 21.98 71.83 1.77
C THR A 994 22.69 71.10 2.90
N THR A 995 23.57 71.80 3.61
CA THR A 995 24.25 71.26 4.79
C THR A 995 23.73 71.95 6.03
N ALA A 996 23.24 71.15 6.98
CA ALA A 996 22.66 71.64 8.22
C ALA A 996 23.33 70.96 9.41
N VAL A 997 23.39 71.63 10.55
CA VAL A 997 23.81 71.01 11.83
C VAL A 997 22.57 70.49 12.53
N ALA A 998 22.55 69.19 12.85
CA ALA A 998 21.48 68.59 13.64
C ALA A 998 21.64 68.92 15.13
N GLY A 999 20.60 69.48 15.71
CA GLY A 999 20.44 69.65 17.15
C GLY A 999 20.15 68.32 17.85
N GLU A 1000 19.96 68.38 19.16
CA GLU A 1000 19.66 67.21 19.99
C GLU A 1000 18.27 66.65 19.64
N ALA A 1001 18.19 65.35 19.34
CA ALA A 1001 16.91 64.69 19.14
C ALA A 1001 16.14 64.57 20.47
N GLY A 1002 14.92 65.11 20.52
CA GLY A 1002 14.09 65.15 21.73
C GLY A 1002 13.75 63.76 22.29
N ALA A 1003 13.71 63.67 23.63
CA ALA A 1003 13.53 62.44 24.40
C ALA A 1003 12.11 62.22 24.94
N ASP A 1004 11.08 62.85 24.37
CA ASP A 1004 9.69 62.63 24.80
C ASP A 1004 9.22 61.23 24.37
N ALA A 1005 8.47 60.56 25.25
CA ALA A 1005 7.98 59.20 25.03
C ALA A 1005 6.97 59.12 23.88
N THR A 1006 6.27 60.22 23.57
CA THR A 1006 5.18 60.27 22.58
C THR A 1006 5.59 60.87 21.24
N MET A 1007 6.64 61.70 21.21
CA MET A 1007 7.00 62.46 20.01
C MET A 1007 8.52 62.53 19.82
N LEU A 1008 8.97 62.19 18.61
CA LEU A 1008 10.33 62.47 18.14
C LEU A 1008 10.37 63.92 17.67
N THR A 1009 11.34 64.70 18.14
CA THR A 1009 11.61 66.06 17.63
C THR A 1009 13.08 66.21 17.27
N VAL A 1010 13.37 66.90 16.17
CA VAL A 1010 14.74 67.22 15.74
C VAL A 1010 14.75 68.62 15.15
N SER A 1011 15.74 69.43 15.49
CA SER A 1011 15.98 70.71 14.81
C SER A 1011 17.23 70.63 13.96
N THR A 1012 17.23 71.18 12.75
CA THR A 1012 18.42 71.37 11.94
C THR A 1012 18.58 72.84 11.56
N THR A 1013 19.80 73.36 11.64
CA THR A 1013 20.13 74.75 11.29
C THR A 1013 21.01 74.75 10.05
N ASP A 1014 20.59 75.47 9.00
CA ASP A 1014 21.34 75.58 7.75
C ASP A 1014 22.67 76.30 7.99
N THR A 1015 23.77 75.75 7.47
CA THR A 1015 25.12 76.32 7.64
C THR A 1015 25.40 77.50 6.71
N GLU A 1016 24.69 77.61 5.58
CA GLU A 1016 24.81 78.73 4.65
C GLU A 1016 23.82 79.86 4.98
N GLN A 1017 22.74 79.55 5.71
CA GLN A 1017 21.70 80.49 6.13
C GLN A 1017 21.30 80.25 7.60
N PRO A 1018 22.08 80.72 8.59
CA PRO A 1018 21.84 80.42 10.00
C PRO A 1018 20.51 80.94 10.55
N ASP A 1019 19.89 81.93 9.90
CA ASP A 1019 18.57 82.45 10.26
C ASP A 1019 17.41 81.52 9.85
N ARG A 1020 17.68 80.49 9.04
CA ARG A 1020 16.71 79.49 8.59
C ARG A 1020 16.86 78.19 9.40
N VAL A 1021 15.81 77.84 10.14
CA VAL A 1021 15.78 76.64 10.99
C VAL A 1021 14.70 75.68 10.49
N CYS A 1022 15.03 74.40 10.42
CA CYS A 1022 14.09 73.32 10.19
C CYS A 1022 13.78 72.61 11.51
N ARG A 1023 12.49 72.38 11.77
CA ARG A 1023 11.96 71.63 12.91
C ARG A 1023 11.23 70.41 12.37
N HIS A 1024 11.58 69.24 12.84
CA HIS A 1024 11.01 67.95 12.48
C HIS A 1024 10.31 67.36 13.70
N ALA A 1025 9.08 66.90 13.54
CA ALA A 1025 8.31 66.19 14.54
C ALA A 1025 7.71 64.90 13.95
N MET A 1026 7.79 63.78 14.67
CA MET A 1026 7.15 62.52 14.31
C MET A 1026 6.43 61.92 15.52
N THR A 1027 5.17 61.58 15.35
CA THR A 1027 4.32 60.96 16.38
C THR A 1027 3.53 59.79 15.81
N VAL A 1028 2.93 59.00 16.69
CA VAL A 1028 2.08 57.87 16.33
C VAL A 1028 0.75 58.03 17.05
N GLN A 1029 -0.34 58.00 16.29
CA GLN A 1029 -1.70 57.95 16.80
C GLN A 1029 -2.38 56.69 16.24
N ALA A 1030 -2.90 55.83 17.11
CA ALA A 1030 -3.35 54.49 16.75
C ALA A 1030 -2.28 53.72 15.93
N ASN A 1031 -2.59 53.29 14.72
CA ASN A 1031 -1.69 52.62 13.79
C ASN A 1031 -1.12 53.57 12.71
N VAL A 1032 -1.29 54.88 12.84
CA VAL A 1032 -0.82 55.88 11.86
C VAL A 1032 0.41 56.62 12.41
N VAL A 1033 1.50 56.61 11.64
CA VAL A 1033 2.66 57.48 11.87
C VAL A 1033 2.40 58.82 11.19
N ILE A 1034 2.49 59.90 11.95
CA ILE A 1034 2.43 61.28 11.49
C ILE A 1034 3.84 61.85 11.52
N ASP A 1035 4.30 62.36 10.38
CA ASP A 1035 5.67 62.85 10.20
C ASP A 1035 5.65 64.24 9.54
N VAL A 1036 6.20 65.26 10.21
CA VAL A 1036 6.10 66.67 9.79
C VAL A 1036 7.42 67.39 9.92
N SER A 1037 7.86 68.10 8.87
CA SER A 1037 9.04 68.96 8.88
C SER A 1037 8.67 70.36 8.42
N ALA A 1038 8.90 71.36 9.26
CA ALA A 1038 8.69 72.77 8.96
C ALA A 1038 10.04 73.52 8.97
N CYS A 1039 10.36 74.24 7.91
CA CYS A 1039 11.58 75.02 7.73
C CYS A 1039 11.23 76.49 7.47
N GLY A 1040 11.92 77.43 8.11
CA GLY A 1040 11.79 78.84 7.77
C GLY A 1040 12.56 79.80 8.67
N VAL A 1041 12.46 81.08 8.36
CA VAL A 1041 13.10 82.17 9.12
C VAL A 1041 12.17 82.63 10.25
N GLY A 1042 12.67 82.76 11.48
CA GLY A 1042 11.84 83.14 12.63
C GLY A 1042 10.78 82.08 13.03
N LEU A 1043 10.98 80.83 12.62
CA LEU A 1043 10.07 79.72 12.90
C LEU A 1043 9.97 79.44 14.41
N ALA A 1044 8.74 79.37 14.95
CA ALA A 1044 8.50 79.03 16.34
C ALA A 1044 9.06 77.63 16.69
N GLU A 1045 9.59 77.46 17.92
CA GLU A 1045 10.25 76.22 18.32
C GLU A 1045 9.32 75.00 18.28
N ASP A 1046 8.03 75.21 18.50
CA ASP A 1046 6.99 74.20 18.58
C ASP A 1046 6.20 74.03 17.26
N ALA A 1047 6.59 74.71 16.17
CA ALA A 1047 5.80 74.75 14.94
C ALA A 1047 5.52 73.36 14.35
N ALA A 1048 6.56 72.52 14.20
CA ALA A 1048 6.39 71.15 13.68
C ALA A 1048 5.60 70.26 14.65
N THR A 1049 5.79 70.42 15.95
CA THR A 1049 5.04 69.71 16.99
C THR A 1049 3.55 70.06 16.96
N ARG A 1050 3.20 71.35 16.87
CA ARG A 1050 1.80 71.81 16.76
C ARG A 1050 1.11 71.28 15.50
N LEU A 1051 1.82 71.23 14.38
CA LEU A 1051 1.30 70.66 13.14
C LEU A 1051 1.10 69.15 13.26
N ALA A 1052 2.08 68.41 13.78
CA ALA A 1052 1.98 66.97 13.97
C ALA A 1052 0.86 66.58 14.95
N THR A 1053 0.68 67.34 16.04
CA THR A 1053 -0.43 67.15 16.99
C THR A 1053 -1.78 67.42 16.36
N THR A 1054 -1.93 68.51 15.58
CA THR A 1054 -3.18 68.80 14.88
C THR A 1054 -3.58 67.68 13.90
N ILE A 1055 -2.61 67.11 13.18
CA ILE A 1055 -2.86 65.97 12.28
C ILE A 1055 -3.21 64.71 13.11
N ALA A 1056 -2.50 64.47 14.22
CA ALA A 1056 -2.77 63.34 15.11
C ALA A 1056 -4.17 63.41 15.74
N ASP A 1057 -4.63 64.59 16.16
CA ASP A 1057 -5.98 64.79 16.71
C ASP A 1057 -7.09 64.51 15.68
N GLY A 1058 -6.76 64.58 14.38
CA GLY A 1058 -7.64 64.20 13.27
C GLY A 1058 -7.73 62.69 13.04
N VAL A 1059 -6.85 61.88 13.64
CA VAL A 1059 -6.86 60.41 13.56
C VAL A 1059 -7.83 59.88 14.63
N GLY A 1060 -9.10 59.68 14.24
CA GLY A 1060 -10.19 59.24 15.12
C GLY A 1060 -11.29 58.47 14.42
#